data_AF-A0A2I2GPU4-F1
#
_entry.id   AF-A0A2I2GPU4-F1
#
_cell.length_a   1.000
_cell.length_b   1.000
_cell.length_c   1.000
_cell.angle_alpha   90.00
_cell.angle_beta   90.00
_cell.angle_gamma   90.00
#
_symmetry.space_group_name_H-M   'P 1'
#
loop_
_entity.id
_entity.type
_entity.pdbx_description
1 polymer ?
#
loop_
_entity_poly.entity_id
_entity_poly.type
_entity_poly.pdbx_seq_one_letter_code
_entity_poly.pdbx_strand_id
1 'polypeptide(L)'
;MPDLTDLPAELFSHILLLAFGVAPRYTEGYDDEGALDTKSRSRLLLVNRKHYLAFLPLVYSQWTYNGTRHNYSGLWKFFRTAVKNPGLVSAVKVLNIGNWGLCAPFYLDRNRELQDQNKELQFTVADEETVKTALQRSGISGDLAYQISDAIFADRSEYRDRRPLMALLLACLPCVWKVYAHIPVSDPFLAGVLQAVIGRQRAGSGGQLTWLPSLEEFHVLCEVPGYFEESSKLPNDDIFDPSLNLGDIWPILYLKGLHTVRLYDFDPDGFSQLFHHKMYGSGSECRIEHLHIATKRKSICREEDIAPLLTLPVALRSISFSWDNDKAKTKEKINGRRRNVWQISNNQFWAAILKYKGTLEYLDAEMLIGGCIKDSVASFRLKETLPGTIETVVLATEDTVENVHDLLLQVEEVASQFPHLATLDFTETWAISGSTTSTQGVTPAIYQPLKEACYHNGVRFSTAGICRSTVQLQKCPFPLDAGFQYEEMCERATRKAAGLRETQSPSPEPHIWGSRTIERHVLPFHDHGGNTAFMVFENEKNILLPPLFNLNIYFTHSEGPPAQTDDMEDDLRAMHARIRADGFDDDHYRLDVYFLPNASSEDCIAHYEAEKASREDSMGLRLEAEIRLDTDFPPPTIPRLPGMVKLYHPLKCAYYSGVLFVHPGRSWRNGAQRMRCIRYGTGFELGQGFDEEWYDIIPGTGIGLGELFWEFARQERHETLAIYQGVTEKGWTTW
;
A
#
# COMPACT_ATOMS: atom_id res chain seq x y z
N MET A 1 -21.99 19.36 -32.98
CA MET A 1 -20.56 19.23 -32.66
C MET A 1 -19.89 18.45 -33.78
N PRO A 2 -18.63 18.75 -34.16
CA PRO A 2 -17.86 17.89 -35.05
C PRO A 2 -17.75 16.46 -34.45
N ASP A 3 -17.64 15.45 -35.31
CA ASP A 3 -17.36 14.09 -34.87
C ASP A 3 -16.00 14.09 -34.15
N LEU A 4 -15.92 13.46 -32.96
CA LEU A 4 -14.68 13.42 -32.17
C LEU A 4 -13.51 12.82 -32.96
N THR A 5 -13.81 11.91 -33.89
CA THR A 5 -12.81 11.25 -34.75
C THR A 5 -12.28 12.14 -35.86
N ASP A 6 -12.90 13.30 -36.11
CA ASP A 6 -12.44 14.30 -37.06
C ASP A 6 -11.54 15.38 -36.40
N LEU A 7 -11.27 15.28 -35.08
CA LEU A 7 -10.36 16.17 -34.36
C LEU A 7 -8.88 15.79 -34.56
N PRO A 8 -7.94 16.74 -34.44
CA PRO A 8 -6.51 16.43 -34.34
C PRO A 8 -6.22 15.42 -33.23
N ALA A 9 -5.25 14.52 -33.47
CA ALA A 9 -4.96 13.39 -32.58
C ALA A 9 -4.59 13.84 -31.15
N GLU A 10 -3.93 14.98 -31.01
CA GLU A 10 -3.52 15.57 -29.73
C GLU A 10 -4.75 16.03 -28.94
N LEU A 11 -5.68 16.74 -29.58
CA LEU A 11 -6.92 17.20 -28.96
C LEU A 11 -7.82 16.03 -28.61
N PHE A 12 -7.95 15.06 -29.52
CA PHE A 12 -8.70 13.82 -29.27
C PHE A 12 -8.14 13.09 -28.05
N SER A 13 -6.83 12.87 -27.98
CA SER A 13 -6.17 12.20 -26.85
C SER A 13 -6.36 12.95 -25.53
N HIS A 14 -6.26 14.28 -25.55
CA HIS A 14 -6.47 15.11 -24.35
C HIS A 14 -7.92 15.08 -23.87
N ILE A 15 -8.90 15.16 -24.77
CA ILE A 15 -10.32 15.01 -24.43
C ILE A 15 -10.58 13.64 -23.82
N LEU A 16 -10.01 12.57 -24.38
CA LEU A 16 -10.17 11.22 -23.83
C LEU A 16 -9.50 11.05 -22.47
N LEU A 17 -8.36 11.71 -22.25
CA LEU A 17 -7.70 11.74 -20.95
C LEU A 17 -8.55 12.50 -19.92
N LEU A 18 -9.18 13.60 -20.30
CA LEU A 18 -10.04 14.36 -19.38
C LEU A 18 -11.39 13.66 -19.13
N ALA A 19 -11.97 13.02 -20.15
CA ALA A 19 -13.29 12.39 -20.06
C ALA A 19 -13.27 10.98 -19.48
N PHE A 20 -12.19 10.23 -19.74
CA PHE A 20 -12.05 8.82 -19.35
C PHE A 20 -10.74 8.51 -18.63
N GLY A 21 -9.82 9.46 -18.53
CA GLY A 21 -8.71 9.33 -17.60
C GLY A 21 -9.24 9.52 -16.19
N VAL A 22 -8.56 8.91 -15.24
CA VAL A 22 -8.80 9.13 -13.83
C VAL A 22 -8.43 10.58 -13.58
N ALA A 23 -9.40 11.49 -13.49
CA ALA A 23 -9.14 12.75 -12.82
C ALA A 23 -8.60 12.35 -11.44
N PRO A 24 -7.42 12.82 -11.01
CA PRO A 24 -6.93 12.52 -9.68
C PRO A 24 -8.00 13.03 -8.71
N ARG A 25 -8.79 12.12 -8.17
CA ARG A 25 -9.74 12.44 -7.12
C ARG A 25 -8.88 12.65 -5.89
N TYR A 26 -8.49 13.89 -5.67
CA TYR A 26 -7.73 14.33 -4.50
C TYR A 26 -8.56 14.32 -3.20
N THR A 27 -9.65 13.57 -3.15
CA THR A 27 -10.49 13.43 -1.95
C THR A 27 -10.20 12.07 -1.33
N GLU A 28 -9.57 12.14 -0.17
CA GLU A 28 -9.21 11.08 0.77
C GLU A 28 -10.17 9.89 0.74
N GLY A 29 -9.67 8.76 0.24
CA GLY A 29 -10.40 7.51 0.10
C GLY A 29 -9.75 6.70 -1.02
N TYR A 30 -8.96 5.71 -0.64
CA TYR A 30 -8.24 4.79 -1.53
C TYR A 30 -9.20 3.81 -2.24
N ASP A 31 -10.24 4.34 -2.87
CA ASP A 31 -10.94 3.60 -3.92
C ASP A 31 -10.05 3.68 -5.16
N ASP A 32 -9.65 2.49 -5.64
CA ASP A 32 -9.00 2.17 -6.91
C ASP A 32 -8.67 3.40 -7.78
N GLU A 33 -7.40 3.58 -8.20
CA GLU A 33 -7.14 4.33 -9.45
C GLU A 33 -8.08 3.74 -10.51
N GLY A 34 -9.21 4.43 -10.72
CA GLY A 34 -10.39 3.78 -11.25
C GLY A 34 -10.03 3.26 -12.61
N ALA A 35 -10.07 1.94 -12.79
CA ALA A 35 -9.72 1.31 -14.05
C ALA A 35 -10.29 2.17 -15.18
N LEU A 36 -9.40 2.77 -16.00
CA LEU A 36 -9.74 3.63 -17.15
C LEU A 36 -11.10 3.21 -17.64
N ASP A 37 -12.12 4.07 -17.63
CA ASP A 37 -13.53 3.65 -17.77
C ASP A 37 -13.77 2.90 -19.09
N THR A 38 -13.44 1.62 -19.08
CA THR A 38 -13.29 0.78 -20.27
C THR A 38 -14.67 0.41 -20.73
N LYS A 39 -15.63 0.36 -19.80
CA LYS A 39 -17.05 0.21 -20.08
C LYS A 39 -17.58 1.42 -20.86
N SER A 40 -17.27 2.65 -20.46
CA SER A 40 -17.68 3.83 -21.24
C SER A 40 -16.92 3.96 -22.56
N ARG A 41 -15.61 3.65 -22.60
CA ARG A 41 -14.85 3.62 -23.86
C ARG A 41 -15.36 2.57 -24.84
N SER A 42 -15.75 1.38 -24.35
CA SER A 42 -16.30 0.32 -25.21
C SER A 42 -17.66 0.67 -25.80
N ARG A 43 -18.48 1.49 -25.12
CA ARG A 43 -19.72 2.03 -25.71
C ARG A 43 -19.46 2.90 -26.94
N LEU A 44 -18.31 3.60 -26.99
CA LEU A 44 -17.94 4.41 -28.15
C LEU A 44 -17.63 3.57 -29.39
N LEU A 45 -17.24 2.30 -29.22
CA LEU A 45 -17.05 1.38 -30.34
C LEU A 45 -18.34 1.13 -31.13
N LEU A 46 -19.50 1.33 -30.50
CA LEU A 46 -20.82 1.05 -31.07
C LEU A 46 -21.43 2.24 -31.82
N VAL A 47 -20.78 3.42 -31.79
CA VAL A 47 -21.34 4.65 -32.39
C VAL A 47 -21.35 4.57 -33.92
N ASN A 48 -20.19 4.37 -34.54
CA ASN A 48 -20.05 4.18 -35.98
C ASN A 48 -18.70 3.53 -36.32
N ARG A 49 -18.45 3.22 -37.61
CA ARG A 49 -17.20 2.58 -38.06
C ARG A 49 -15.95 3.43 -37.81
N LYS A 50 -16.04 4.76 -37.91
CA LYS A 50 -14.89 5.64 -37.62
C LYS A 50 -14.52 5.55 -36.14
N HIS A 51 -15.50 5.61 -35.24
CA HIS A 51 -15.29 5.43 -33.82
C HIS A 51 -14.76 4.04 -33.50
N TYR A 52 -15.31 2.99 -34.11
CA TYR A 52 -14.78 1.64 -33.95
C TYR A 52 -13.28 1.59 -34.24
N LEU A 53 -12.84 2.12 -35.38
CA LEU A 53 -11.42 2.12 -35.76
C LEU A 53 -10.55 3.00 -34.84
N ALA A 54 -11.07 4.15 -34.39
CA ALA A 54 -10.33 5.06 -33.51
C ALA A 54 -10.20 4.54 -32.07
N PHE A 55 -11.26 3.92 -31.54
CA PHE A 55 -11.33 3.52 -30.13
C PHE A 55 -10.89 2.07 -29.89
N LEU A 56 -10.93 1.19 -30.90
CA LEU A 56 -10.52 -0.21 -30.72
C LEU A 56 -9.09 -0.33 -30.16
N PRO A 57 -8.08 0.38 -30.68
CA PRO A 57 -6.74 0.31 -30.12
C PRO A 57 -6.65 0.83 -28.68
N LEU A 58 -7.51 1.77 -28.28
CA LEU A 58 -7.52 2.37 -26.95
C LEU A 58 -8.24 1.50 -25.91
N VAL A 59 -9.27 0.77 -26.33
CA VAL A 59 -9.99 -0.18 -25.48
C VAL A 59 -9.15 -1.43 -25.24
N TYR A 60 -8.43 -1.88 -26.25
CA TYR A 60 -7.63 -3.11 -26.19
C TYR A 60 -6.13 -2.86 -25.94
N SER A 61 -5.67 -1.62 -25.75
CA SER A 61 -4.26 -1.31 -25.46
C SER A 61 -3.77 -1.93 -24.16
N GLN A 62 -4.68 -2.16 -23.23
CA GLN A 62 -4.39 -2.68 -21.91
C GLN A 62 -5.31 -3.86 -21.64
N TRP A 63 -4.73 -4.96 -21.18
CA TRP A 63 -5.50 -6.08 -20.64
C TRP A 63 -5.16 -6.28 -19.18
N THR A 64 -6.20 -6.47 -18.39
CA THR A 64 -6.11 -6.59 -16.94
C THR A 64 -6.72 -7.92 -16.54
N TYR A 65 -5.97 -8.69 -15.76
CA TYR A 65 -6.40 -9.95 -15.18
C TYR A 65 -5.94 -10.00 -13.73
N ASN A 66 -6.76 -10.59 -12.88
CA ASN A 66 -6.38 -10.84 -11.50
C ASN A 66 -6.88 -12.24 -11.15
N GLY A 67 -5.97 -13.18 -10.92
CA GLY A 67 -6.28 -14.57 -10.60
C GLY A 67 -7.07 -14.76 -9.30
N THR A 68 -7.08 -13.77 -8.39
CA THR A 68 -7.99 -13.79 -7.24
C THR A 68 -9.41 -13.42 -7.63
N ARG A 69 -9.61 -12.42 -8.49
CA ARG A 69 -10.95 -11.90 -8.85
C ARG A 69 -11.56 -12.55 -10.09
N HIS A 70 -10.76 -13.18 -10.95
CA HIS A 70 -11.20 -13.70 -12.24
C HIS A 70 -11.05 -15.21 -12.33
N ASN A 71 -12.05 -15.86 -12.93
CA ASN A 71 -12.03 -17.29 -13.17
C ASN A 71 -11.12 -17.69 -14.35
N TYR A 72 -10.94 -19.00 -14.52
CA TYR A 72 -10.14 -19.55 -15.61
C TYR A 72 -10.84 -19.34 -16.97
N SER A 73 -12.17 -19.41 -17.01
CA SER A 73 -12.95 -19.18 -18.23
C SER A 73 -12.71 -17.80 -18.85
N GLY A 74 -12.56 -16.75 -18.04
CA GLY A 74 -12.21 -15.40 -18.49
C GLY A 74 -10.82 -15.35 -19.16
N LEU A 75 -9.83 -15.95 -18.51
CA LEU A 75 -8.47 -16.10 -19.08
C LEU A 75 -8.50 -16.87 -20.40
N TRP A 76 -9.22 -17.99 -20.44
CA TRP A 76 -9.39 -18.83 -21.62
C TRP A 76 -10.08 -18.10 -22.77
N LYS A 77 -11.14 -17.33 -22.52
CA LYS A 77 -11.84 -16.51 -23.53
C LYS A 77 -10.90 -15.48 -24.13
N PHE A 78 -10.09 -14.81 -23.31
CA PHE A 78 -9.09 -13.87 -23.81
C PHE A 78 -8.02 -14.57 -24.63
N PHE A 79 -7.46 -15.68 -24.15
CA PHE A 79 -6.49 -16.48 -24.89
C PHE A 79 -7.01 -16.94 -26.26
N ARG A 80 -8.23 -17.48 -26.32
CA ARG A 80 -8.84 -17.87 -27.61
C ARG A 80 -9.00 -16.70 -28.55
N THR A 81 -9.44 -15.56 -28.02
CA THR A 81 -9.52 -14.32 -28.81
C THR A 81 -8.15 -13.95 -29.33
N ALA A 82 -7.12 -14.13 -28.50
CA ALA A 82 -5.77 -13.78 -28.86
C ALA A 82 -5.25 -14.61 -30.04
N VAL A 83 -5.48 -15.92 -29.99
CA VAL A 83 -5.07 -16.85 -31.06
C VAL A 83 -5.91 -16.65 -32.32
N LYS A 84 -7.22 -16.43 -32.20
CA LYS A 84 -8.13 -16.36 -33.36
C LYS A 84 -8.15 -15.00 -34.05
N ASN A 85 -7.82 -13.92 -33.34
CA ASN A 85 -7.89 -12.55 -33.86
C ASN A 85 -6.56 -11.79 -33.66
N PRO A 86 -5.54 -12.06 -34.52
CA PRO A 86 -4.21 -11.46 -34.37
C PRO A 86 -4.23 -9.93 -34.56
N GLY A 87 -5.18 -9.39 -35.32
CA GLY A 87 -5.34 -7.95 -35.49
C GLY A 87 -5.72 -7.25 -34.18
N LEU A 88 -6.63 -7.86 -33.41
CA LEU A 88 -7.02 -7.35 -32.10
C LEU A 88 -5.89 -7.47 -31.07
N VAL A 89 -5.18 -8.60 -31.09
CA VAL A 89 -4.02 -8.82 -30.20
C VAL A 89 -2.90 -7.82 -30.42
N SER A 90 -2.67 -7.43 -31.67
CA SER A 90 -1.64 -6.45 -32.00
C SER A 90 -1.93 -5.07 -31.38
N ALA A 91 -3.17 -4.82 -30.93
CA ALA A 91 -3.49 -3.63 -30.17
C ALA A 91 -3.06 -3.72 -28.70
N VAL A 92 -2.92 -4.91 -28.12
CA VAL A 92 -2.54 -5.11 -26.71
C VAL A 92 -1.07 -4.73 -26.52
N LYS A 93 -0.87 -3.72 -25.69
CA LYS A 93 0.44 -3.09 -25.42
C LYS A 93 0.89 -3.28 -23.97
N VAL A 94 -0.06 -3.31 -23.04
CA VAL A 94 0.20 -3.41 -21.59
C VAL A 94 -0.58 -4.58 -21.01
N LEU A 95 0.08 -5.43 -20.23
CA LEU A 95 -0.55 -6.47 -19.41
C LEU A 95 -0.47 -6.08 -17.94
N ASN A 96 -1.59 -6.20 -17.23
CA ASN A 96 -1.63 -6.06 -15.78
C ASN A 96 -2.20 -7.33 -15.18
N ILE A 97 -1.40 -8.05 -14.40
CA ILE A 97 -1.70 -9.37 -13.88
C ILE A 97 -1.54 -9.33 -12.37
N GLY A 98 -2.65 -9.19 -11.63
CA GLY A 98 -2.62 -9.05 -10.17
C GLY A 98 -2.35 -10.35 -9.41
N ASN A 99 -2.65 -11.52 -10.00
CA ASN A 99 -2.30 -12.84 -9.47
C ASN A 99 -2.16 -13.79 -10.67
N TRP A 100 -0.95 -14.27 -10.92
CA TRP A 100 -0.60 -15.02 -12.12
C TRP A 100 -0.99 -16.51 -12.06
N GLY A 101 -0.66 -17.19 -10.95
CA GLY A 101 -0.71 -18.65 -10.86
C GLY A 101 -1.82 -19.16 -9.96
N LEU A 102 -2.02 -18.55 -8.80
CA LEU A 102 -2.88 -19.06 -7.74
C LEU A 102 -4.36 -18.74 -7.98
N CYS A 103 -5.19 -19.76 -7.87
CA CYS A 103 -6.58 -19.56 -7.45
C CYS A 103 -6.66 -19.99 -6.00
N ALA A 104 -6.84 -19.05 -5.08
CA ALA A 104 -7.15 -19.43 -3.71
C ALA A 104 -8.45 -20.26 -3.74
N PRO A 105 -8.44 -21.55 -3.35
CA PRO A 105 -9.63 -22.42 -3.39
C PRO A 105 -10.83 -21.76 -2.74
N PHE A 106 -10.56 -21.16 -1.59
CA PHE A 106 -11.46 -20.34 -0.80
C PHE A 106 -12.23 -19.27 -1.57
N TYR A 107 -11.58 -18.56 -2.48
CA TYR A 107 -12.24 -17.49 -3.22
C TYR A 107 -13.28 -18.04 -4.20
N LEU A 108 -13.00 -19.21 -4.81
CA LEU A 108 -13.95 -19.89 -5.67
C LEU A 108 -15.04 -20.58 -4.87
N ASP A 109 -14.73 -21.18 -3.72
CA ASP A 109 -15.74 -21.77 -2.84
C ASP A 109 -16.76 -20.74 -2.35
N ARG A 110 -16.33 -19.49 -2.14
CA ARG A 110 -17.21 -18.37 -1.75
C ARG A 110 -17.88 -17.65 -2.94
N ASN A 111 -17.46 -17.94 -4.16
CA ASN A 111 -18.06 -17.46 -5.42
C ASN A 111 -18.52 -18.64 -6.29
N ARG A 112 -19.62 -19.29 -5.87
CA ARG A 112 -20.22 -20.43 -6.62
C ARG A 112 -20.38 -20.15 -8.11
N GLU A 113 -20.78 -18.94 -8.51
CA GLU A 113 -20.90 -18.60 -9.94
C GLU A 113 -19.57 -18.71 -10.71
N LEU A 114 -18.45 -18.32 -10.10
CA LEU A 114 -17.12 -18.45 -10.71
C LEU A 114 -16.67 -19.92 -10.74
N GLN A 115 -17.01 -20.68 -9.71
CA GLN A 115 -16.73 -22.11 -9.61
C GLN A 115 -17.54 -22.90 -10.65
N ASP A 116 -18.83 -22.61 -10.79
CA ASP A 116 -19.75 -23.23 -11.75
C ASP A 116 -19.28 -22.92 -13.18
N GLN A 117 -18.91 -21.68 -13.49
CA GLN A 117 -18.33 -21.34 -14.80
C GLN A 117 -17.02 -22.07 -15.11
N ASN A 118 -16.22 -22.44 -14.09
CA ASN A 118 -15.01 -23.24 -14.28
C ASN A 118 -15.33 -24.73 -14.42
N LYS A 119 -16.29 -25.25 -13.65
CA LYS A 119 -16.77 -26.65 -13.73
C LYS A 119 -17.45 -26.94 -15.07
N GLU A 120 -18.20 -25.96 -15.60
CA GLU A 120 -18.85 -26.04 -16.91
C GLU A 120 -17.88 -25.87 -18.09
N LEU A 121 -16.63 -25.43 -17.83
CA LEU A 121 -15.65 -25.27 -18.90
C LEU A 121 -15.16 -26.63 -19.38
N GLN A 122 -15.80 -27.11 -20.45
CA GLN A 122 -15.39 -28.28 -21.21
C GLN A 122 -14.55 -27.86 -22.42
N PHE A 123 -13.36 -28.45 -22.53
CA PHE A 123 -12.51 -28.25 -23.70
C PHE A 123 -12.96 -29.14 -24.85
N THR A 124 -13.03 -28.56 -26.04
CA THR A 124 -13.37 -29.24 -27.29
C THR A 124 -12.12 -29.54 -28.11
N VAL A 125 -12.24 -30.39 -29.14
CA VAL A 125 -11.16 -30.61 -30.12
C VAL A 125 -10.71 -29.29 -30.79
N ALA A 126 -11.62 -28.33 -30.94
CA ALA A 126 -11.28 -27.00 -31.48
C ALA A 126 -10.44 -26.18 -30.50
N ASP A 127 -10.57 -26.40 -29.20
CA ASP A 127 -9.76 -25.76 -28.16
C ASP A 127 -8.33 -26.36 -28.15
N GLU A 128 -8.19 -27.67 -28.33
CA GLU A 128 -6.89 -28.33 -28.55
C GLU A 128 -6.14 -27.77 -29.77
N GLU A 129 -6.83 -27.65 -30.91
CA GLU A 129 -6.22 -27.08 -32.11
C GLU A 129 -5.90 -25.59 -31.92
N THR A 130 -6.64 -24.87 -31.06
CA THR A 130 -6.32 -23.49 -30.68
C THR A 130 -5.02 -23.42 -29.89
N VAL A 131 -4.82 -24.29 -28.88
CA VAL A 131 -3.54 -24.37 -28.12
C VAL A 131 -2.39 -24.78 -29.01
N LYS A 132 -2.59 -25.77 -29.89
CA LYS A 132 -1.58 -26.21 -30.85
C LYS A 132 -1.18 -25.10 -31.83
N THR A 133 -2.16 -24.35 -32.34
CA THR A 133 -1.90 -23.17 -33.17
C THR A 133 -1.09 -22.12 -32.41
N ALA A 134 -1.42 -21.88 -31.13
CA ALA A 134 -0.69 -20.96 -30.27
C ALA A 134 0.75 -21.43 -30.03
N LEU A 135 0.98 -22.69 -29.70
CA LEU A 135 2.30 -23.31 -29.54
C LEU A 135 3.14 -23.21 -30.83
N GLN A 136 2.53 -23.48 -31.98
CA GLN A 136 3.21 -23.36 -33.28
C GLN A 136 3.59 -21.92 -33.62
N ARG A 137 2.68 -20.95 -33.42
CA ARG A 137 2.94 -19.52 -33.69
C ARG A 137 3.95 -18.92 -32.73
N SER A 138 3.79 -19.26 -31.46
CA SER A 138 4.78 -18.97 -30.43
C SER A 138 5.99 -19.87 -30.57
N GLY A 139 6.13 -20.75 -31.56
CA GLY A 139 7.30 -21.58 -31.79
C GLY A 139 7.75 -22.49 -30.63
N ILE A 140 6.94 -22.67 -29.59
CA ILE A 140 7.22 -23.58 -28.50
C ILE A 140 7.04 -25.00 -29.03
N SER A 141 8.06 -25.85 -28.90
CA SER A 141 8.09 -27.20 -29.47
C SER A 141 8.71 -28.22 -28.51
N GLY A 142 8.57 -29.50 -28.83
CA GLY A 142 9.16 -30.60 -28.04
C GLY A 142 8.50 -30.77 -26.68
N ASP A 143 9.29 -31.17 -25.68
CA ASP A 143 8.80 -31.54 -24.35
C ASP A 143 8.06 -30.39 -23.66
N LEU A 144 8.51 -29.13 -23.83
CA LEU A 144 7.83 -27.98 -23.24
C LEU A 144 6.43 -27.77 -23.83
N ALA A 145 6.26 -27.95 -25.15
CA ALA A 145 4.95 -27.83 -25.79
C ALA A 145 3.98 -28.91 -25.30
N TYR A 146 4.49 -30.14 -25.12
CA TYR A 146 3.73 -31.23 -24.54
C TYR A 146 3.32 -30.92 -23.08
N GLN A 147 4.26 -30.48 -22.24
CA GLN A 147 3.99 -30.14 -20.83
C GLN A 147 2.95 -29.02 -20.68
N ILE A 148 3.05 -27.95 -21.49
CA ILE A 148 2.07 -26.86 -21.48
C ILE A 148 0.69 -27.37 -21.90
N SER A 149 0.62 -28.15 -23.00
CA SER A 149 -0.65 -28.68 -23.50
C SER A 149 -1.29 -29.64 -22.49
N ASP A 150 -0.52 -30.58 -21.96
CA ASP A 150 -0.98 -31.55 -20.96
C ASP A 150 -1.49 -30.83 -19.70
N ALA A 151 -0.76 -29.84 -19.20
CA ALA A 151 -1.17 -29.08 -18.02
C ALA A 151 -2.44 -28.22 -18.23
N ILE A 152 -2.66 -27.65 -19.42
CA ILE A 152 -3.89 -26.91 -19.75
C ILE A 152 -5.12 -27.84 -19.75
N PHE A 153 -4.97 -29.04 -20.31
CA PHE A 153 -6.07 -29.99 -20.49
C PHE A 153 -6.21 -31.01 -19.36
N ALA A 154 -5.30 -31.04 -18.39
CA ALA A 154 -5.34 -31.95 -17.26
C ALA A 154 -6.66 -31.79 -16.47
N ASP A 155 -7.46 -32.86 -16.46
CA ASP A 155 -8.75 -32.93 -15.76
C ASP A 155 -8.59 -33.33 -14.28
N ARG A 156 -7.55 -32.83 -13.61
CA ARG A 156 -7.03 -33.43 -12.38
C ARG A 156 -7.23 -32.64 -11.10
N SER A 157 -7.91 -31.50 -11.14
CA SER A 157 -8.14 -30.69 -9.95
C SER A 157 -9.42 -29.88 -10.03
N GLU A 158 -10.03 -29.61 -8.87
CA GLU A 158 -11.11 -28.63 -8.71
C GLU A 158 -10.69 -27.22 -9.19
N TYR A 159 -9.37 -27.00 -9.32
CA TYR A 159 -8.73 -25.75 -9.68
C TYR A 159 -7.74 -25.94 -10.82
N ARG A 160 -8.08 -25.47 -12.02
CA ARG A 160 -7.18 -25.52 -13.18
C ARG A 160 -5.97 -24.59 -12.96
N ASP A 161 -4.77 -25.12 -13.19
CA ASP A 161 -3.53 -24.33 -13.12
C ASP A 161 -3.48 -23.30 -14.25
N ARG A 162 -3.33 -22.02 -13.89
CA ARG A 162 -3.31 -20.90 -14.85
C ARG A 162 -1.94 -20.65 -15.46
N ARG A 163 -0.87 -21.07 -14.78
CA ARG A 163 0.52 -20.84 -15.17
C ARG A 163 0.84 -21.25 -16.61
N PRO A 164 0.47 -22.45 -17.10
CA PRO A 164 0.78 -22.84 -18.48
C PRO A 164 0.06 -21.96 -19.51
N LEU A 165 -1.19 -21.55 -19.21
CA LEU A 165 -1.98 -20.69 -20.10
C LEU A 165 -1.46 -19.24 -20.09
N MET A 166 -1.04 -18.72 -18.94
CA MET A 166 -0.43 -17.39 -18.83
C MET A 166 0.93 -17.31 -19.53
N ALA A 167 1.79 -18.32 -19.33
CA ALA A 167 3.08 -18.39 -20.01
C ALA A 167 2.91 -18.46 -21.54
N LEU A 168 1.96 -19.26 -22.02
CA LEU A 168 1.63 -19.35 -23.45
C LEU A 168 1.00 -18.06 -23.98
N LEU A 169 0.12 -17.41 -23.21
CA LEU A 169 -0.47 -16.12 -23.57
C LEU A 169 0.61 -15.07 -23.76
N LEU A 170 1.55 -14.93 -22.82
CA LEU A 170 2.65 -13.98 -22.92
C LEU A 170 3.47 -14.20 -24.22
N ALA A 171 3.72 -15.46 -24.59
CA ALA A 171 4.42 -15.79 -25.84
C ALA A 171 3.61 -15.48 -27.12
N CYS A 172 2.29 -15.32 -27.02
CA CYS A 172 1.39 -15.06 -28.16
C CYS A 172 1.10 -13.58 -28.43
N LEU A 173 1.60 -12.66 -27.58
CA LEU A 173 1.29 -11.23 -27.66
C LEU A 173 2.49 -10.45 -28.22
N PRO A 174 2.51 -10.10 -29.52
CA PRO A 174 3.69 -9.57 -30.20
C PRO A 174 3.97 -8.10 -29.90
N CYS A 175 2.96 -7.33 -29.50
CA CYS A 175 3.05 -5.88 -29.30
C CYS A 175 3.11 -5.46 -27.82
N VAL A 176 3.14 -6.43 -26.90
CA VAL A 176 3.25 -6.13 -25.48
C VAL A 176 4.63 -5.58 -25.20
N TRP A 177 4.67 -4.32 -24.77
CA TRP A 177 5.90 -3.64 -24.40
C TRP A 177 6.07 -3.51 -22.89
N LYS A 178 4.99 -3.69 -22.14
CA LYS A 178 4.98 -3.53 -20.69
C LYS A 178 4.13 -4.58 -20.00
N VAL A 179 4.68 -5.17 -18.95
CA VAL A 179 3.97 -6.14 -18.10
C VAL A 179 4.10 -5.73 -16.64
N TYR A 180 2.96 -5.69 -15.96
CA TYR A 180 2.85 -5.73 -14.51
C TYR A 180 2.33 -7.10 -14.12
N ALA A 181 3.04 -7.81 -13.24
CA ALA A 181 2.65 -9.16 -12.86
C ALA A 181 2.99 -9.48 -11.41
N HIS A 182 2.06 -10.08 -10.69
CA HIS A 182 2.34 -10.74 -9.42
C HIS A 182 2.54 -12.23 -9.71
N ILE A 183 3.79 -12.70 -9.67
CA ILE A 183 4.19 -14.01 -10.15
C ILE A 183 4.37 -14.96 -8.95
N PRO A 184 3.88 -16.22 -9.03
CA PRO A 184 4.14 -17.20 -7.98
C PRO A 184 5.62 -17.41 -7.76
N VAL A 185 5.98 -17.85 -6.56
CA VAL A 185 7.37 -18.19 -6.18
C VAL A 185 8.02 -19.17 -7.17
N SER A 186 7.22 -20.05 -7.79
CA SER A 186 7.67 -20.95 -8.85
C SER A 186 6.67 -21.05 -10.00
N ASP A 187 7.18 -20.86 -11.22
CA ASP A 187 6.48 -21.06 -12.48
C ASP A 187 7.41 -21.71 -13.51
N PRO A 188 7.46 -23.06 -13.56
CA PRO A 188 8.32 -23.77 -14.50
C PRO A 188 7.89 -23.58 -15.97
N PHE A 189 6.62 -23.23 -16.23
CA PHE A 189 6.15 -22.99 -17.60
C PHE A 189 6.67 -21.65 -18.11
N LEU A 190 6.57 -20.60 -17.30
CA LEU A 190 7.17 -19.30 -17.62
C LEU A 190 8.68 -19.43 -17.79
N ALA A 191 9.37 -20.15 -16.90
CA ALA A 191 10.79 -20.43 -17.01
C ALA A 191 11.15 -21.09 -18.35
N GLY A 192 10.44 -22.16 -18.72
CA GLY A 192 10.65 -22.88 -19.98
C GLY A 192 10.40 -22.01 -21.20
N VAL A 193 9.33 -21.21 -21.19
CA VAL A 193 9.04 -20.26 -22.27
C VAL A 193 10.16 -19.26 -22.42
N LEU A 194 10.58 -18.59 -21.35
CA LEU A 194 11.65 -17.58 -21.39
C LEU A 194 12.99 -18.19 -21.84
N GLN A 195 13.33 -19.39 -21.40
CA GLN A 195 14.53 -20.10 -21.87
C GLN A 195 14.48 -20.39 -23.37
N ALA A 196 13.33 -20.79 -23.89
CA ALA A 196 13.15 -21.01 -25.32
C ALA A 196 13.26 -19.68 -26.11
N VAL A 197 12.81 -18.54 -25.56
CA VAL A 197 13.05 -17.20 -26.15
C VAL A 197 14.55 -16.95 -26.30
N ILE A 198 15.31 -17.13 -25.22
CA ILE A 198 16.76 -16.87 -25.20
C ILE A 198 17.49 -17.79 -26.16
N GLY A 199 17.16 -19.08 -26.17
CA GLY A 199 17.76 -20.06 -27.08
C GLY A 199 17.62 -19.63 -28.55
N ARG A 200 16.46 -19.07 -28.92
CA ARG A 200 16.22 -18.51 -30.26
C ARG A 200 16.99 -17.23 -30.52
N GLN A 201 17.05 -16.31 -29.56
CA GLN A 201 17.83 -15.08 -29.68
C GLN A 201 19.32 -15.35 -29.92
N ARG A 202 19.84 -16.48 -29.43
CA ARG A 202 21.22 -16.97 -29.66
C ARG A 202 21.41 -17.64 -31.01
N ALA A 203 20.42 -18.42 -31.46
CA ALA A 203 20.50 -19.13 -32.73
C ALA A 203 20.59 -18.20 -33.96
N GLY A 204 20.32 -16.90 -33.79
CA GLY A 204 20.57 -15.89 -34.82
C GLY A 204 19.75 -16.11 -36.09
N SER A 205 18.61 -16.80 -35.99
CA SER A 205 17.72 -17.09 -37.12
C SER A 205 17.13 -15.79 -37.67
N GLY A 206 17.86 -15.17 -38.61
CA GLY A 206 17.68 -13.83 -39.17
C GLY A 206 16.41 -13.58 -39.99
N GLY A 207 15.25 -13.97 -39.45
CA GLY A 207 13.95 -13.69 -40.08
C GLY A 207 12.73 -14.25 -39.36
N GLN A 208 12.90 -15.02 -38.27
CA GLN A 208 11.76 -15.58 -37.54
C GLN A 208 11.46 -14.72 -36.31
N LEU A 209 10.19 -14.29 -36.20
CA LEU A 209 9.63 -13.46 -35.11
C LEU A 209 10.27 -13.80 -33.75
N THR A 210 11.07 -12.88 -33.22
CA THR A 210 11.52 -12.94 -31.83
C THR A 210 10.29 -12.84 -30.94
N TRP A 211 10.11 -13.77 -30.01
CA TRP A 211 9.03 -13.69 -29.02
C TRP A 211 9.30 -12.52 -28.10
N LEU A 212 8.23 -11.84 -27.68
CA LEU A 212 8.33 -10.62 -26.88
C LEU A 212 9.26 -9.58 -27.52
N PRO A 213 9.13 -9.31 -28.84
CA PRO A 213 10.05 -8.43 -29.55
C PRO A 213 9.99 -7.00 -29.05
N SER A 214 8.82 -6.60 -28.54
CA SER A 214 8.53 -5.26 -28.08
C SER A 214 8.64 -5.12 -26.56
N LEU A 215 8.88 -6.20 -25.80
CA LEU A 215 8.87 -6.14 -24.33
C LEU A 215 10.06 -5.32 -23.83
N GLU A 216 9.78 -4.10 -23.40
CA GLU A 216 10.74 -3.09 -22.94
C GLU A 216 10.73 -2.94 -21.41
N GLU A 217 9.58 -3.15 -20.77
CA GLU A 217 9.40 -3.00 -19.32
C GLU A 217 8.75 -4.22 -18.65
N PHE A 218 9.33 -4.64 -17.54
CA PHE A 218 8.81 -5.74 -16.72
C PHE A 218 8.77 -5.36 -15.23
N HIS A 219 7.57 -5.32 -14.66
CA HIS A 219 7.29 -4.92 -13.29
C HIS A 219 6.71 -6.13 -12.56
N VAL A 220 7.41 -6.59 -11.52
CA VAL A 220 7.12 -7.89 -10.90
C VAL A 220 7.01 -7.76 -9.41
N LEU A 221 5.95 -8.35 -8.88
CA LEU A 221 5.71 -8.53 -7.46
C LEU A 221 5.59 -10.03 -7.18
N CYS A 222 5.73 -10.42 -5.92
CA CYS A 222 5.33 -11.77 -5.53
C CYS A 222 3.81 -11.90 -5.67
N GLU A 223 3.36 -13.06 -6.12
CA GLU A 223 1.96 -13.42 -6.02
C GLU A 223 1.49 -13.39 -4.56
N VAL A 224 0.40 -12.68 -4.31
CA VAL A 224 -0.23 -12.62 -2.99
C VAL A 224 -0.78 -14.01 -2.68
N PRO A 225 -0.32 -14.67 -1.59
CA PRO A 225 -0.77 -16.00 -1.25
C PRO A 225 -2.25 -15.98 -0.87
N GLY A 226 -2.98 -17.00 -1.30
CA GLY A 226 -4.34 -17.23 -0.84
C GLY A 226 -4.31 -17.84 0.56
N TYR A 227 -5.08 -17.29 1.49
CA TYR A 227 -5.25 -17.85 2.82
C TYR A 227 -5.97 -19.21 2.76
N PHE A 228 -5.44 -20.20 3.46
CA PHE A 228 -6.05 -21.52 3.63
C PHE A 228 -6.50 -21.65 5.09
N GLU A 229 -7.81 -21.53 5.35
CA GLU A 229 -8.39 -21.65 6.70
C GLU A 229 -8.11 -23.03 7.36
N GLU A 230 -7.85 -24.08 6.57
CA GLU A 230 -7.79 -25.45 7.09
C GLU A 230 -6.46 -25.86 7.73
N SER A 231 -5.38 -25.06 7.60
CA SER A 231 -4.15 -25.36 8.35
C SER A 231 -4.26 -24.76 9.76
N SER A 232 -4.67 -25.58 10.72
CA SER A 232 -4.74 -25.27 12.16
C SER A 232 -3.40 -24.90 12.82
N LYS A 233 -2.35 -24.68 12.04
CA LYS A 233 -1.09 -24.07 12.48
C LYS A 233 -1.13 -22.62 12.02
N LEU A 234 -1.03 -21.69 12.99
CA LEU A 234 -0.82 -20.27 12.75
C LEU A 234 0.08 -20.07 11.52
N PRO A 235 -0.32 -19.18 10.58
CA PRO A 235 0.42 -19.01 9.33
C PRO A 235 1.89 -18.81 9.63
N ASN A 236 2.75 -19.53 8.91
CA ASN A 236 4.16 -19.21 8.89
C ASN A 236 4.29 -17.72 8.54
N ASP A 237 5.22 -17.01 9.18
CA ASP A 237 5.51 -15.58 8.96
C ASP A 237 5.62 -15.17 7.47
N ASP A 238 5.84 -16.15 6.58
CA ASP A 238 5.96 -16.04 5.13
C ASP A 238 4.64 -15.75 4.39
N ILE A 239 3.46 -16.05 4.98
CA ILE A 239 2.17 -15.74 4.33
C ILE A 239 1.90 -14.24 4.32
N PHE A 240 2.33 -13.54 5.37
CA PHE A 240 2.17 -12.10 5.53
C PHE A 240 3.30 -11.29 4.87
N ASP A 241 4.35 -11.96 4.38
CA ASP A 241 5.52 -11.34 3.74
C ASP A 241 5.96 -12.21 2.54
N PRO A 242 5.11 -12.35 1.51
CA PRO A 242 5.42 -13.18 0.36
C PRO A 242 6.63 -12.62 -0.39
N SER A 243 7.48 -13.51 -0.90
CA SER A 243 8.77 -13.12 -1.48
C SER A 243 8.88 -13.46 -2.95
N LEU A 244 9.23 -12.46 -3.76
CA LEU A 244 9.52 -12.68 -5.16
C LEU A 244 10.89 -13.36 -5.26
N ASN A 245 10.93 -14.53 -5.90
CA ASN A 245 12.15 -15.28 -6.15
C ASN A 245 12.45 -15.33 -7.67
N LEU A 246 13.72 -15.11 -8.06
CA LEU A 246 14.13 -15.13 -9.46
C LEU A 246 14.36 -16.56 -10.02
N GLY A 247 14.23 -17.62 -9.23
CA GLY A 247 14.64 -18.99 -9.55
C GLY A 247 14.13 -19.53 -10.88
N ASP A 248 12.89 -19.16 -11.24
CA ASP A 248 12.22 -19.54 -12.49
C ASP A 248 12.14 -18.37 -13.51
N ILE A 249 12.12 -17.13 -13.04
CA ILE A 249 11.95 -15.94 -13.90
C ILE A 249 13.26 -15.27 -14.32
N TRP A 250 14.40 -15.71 -13.78
CA TRP A 250 15.72 -15.19 -14.13
C TRP A 250 16.04 -15.07 -15.63
N PRO A 251 15.55 -15.96 -16.53
CA PRO A 251 15.90 -15.86 -17.94
C PRO A 251 15.41 -14.51 -18.53
N ILE A 252 14.40 -13.89 -17.92
CA ILE A 252 13.88 -12.60 -18.39
C ILE A 252 14.94 -11.49 -18.42
N LEU A 253 15.93 -11.54 -17.53
CA LEU A 253 17.00 -10.54 -17.43
C LEU A 253 17.90 -10.51 -18.68
N TYR A 254 17.81 -11.52 -19.54
CA TYR A 254 18.61 -11.66 -20.76
C TYR A 254 17.82 -11.42 -22.05
N LEU A 255 16.57 -10.96 -21.96
CA LEU A 255 15.79 -10.61 -23.15
C LEU A 255 16.36 -9.35 -23.81
N LYS A 256 16.71 -9.45 -25.10
CA LYS A 256 17.37 -8.37 -25.86
C LYS A 256 16.60 -7.04 -25.90
N GLY A 257 15.28 -7.07 -25.87
CA GLY A 257 14.43 -5.86 -25.92
C GLY A 257 14.07 -5.29 -24.55
N LEU A 258 14.43 -5.99 -23.46
CA LEU A 258 14.04 -5.58 -22.12
C LEU A 258 15.07 -4.60 -21.55
N HIS A 259 14.63 -3.37 -21.32
CA HIS A 259 15.48 -2.28 -20.84
C HIS A 259 15.16 -1.88 -19.40
N THR A 260 13.92 -2.09 -18.95
CA THR A 260 13.48 -1.72 -17.60
C THR A 260 12.98 -2.95 -16.84
N VAL A 261 13.55 -3.19 -15.67
CA VAL A 261 13.09 -4.22 -14.74
C VAL A 261 12.83 -3.61 -13.38
N ARG A 262 11.65 -3.86 -12.82
CA ARG A 262 11.26 -3.44 -11.48
C ARG A 262 10.83 -4.66 -10.68
N LEU A 263 11.53 -4.92 -9.58
CA LEU A 263 11.30 -6.04 -8.69
C LEU A 263 10.83 -5.48 -7.34
N TYR A 264 9.63 -5.86 -6.91
CA TYR A 264 9.09 -5.49 -5.60
C TYR A 264 8.92 -6.73 -4.73
N ASP A 265 9.01 -6.54 -3.41
CA ASP A 265 9.03 -7.61 -2.41
C ASP A 265 10.05 -8.70 -2.78
N PHE A 266 11.16 -8.27 -3.39
CA PHE A 266 12.17 -9.16 -3.93
C PHE A 266 13.04 -9.71 -2.81
N ASP A 267 13.26 -11.03 -2.81
CA ASP A 267 14.26 -11.64 -1.94
C ASP A 267 15.49 -12.02 -2.75
N PRO A 268 16.61 -11.29 -2.60
CA PRO A 268 17.86 -11.62 -3.25
C PRO A 268 18.53 -12.87 -2.67
N ASP A 269 18.04 -13.43 -1.56
CA ASP A 269 18.68 -14.57 -0.90
C ASP A 269 18.90 -15.74 -1.87
N GLY A 270 20.14 -16.24 -1.91
CA GLY A 270 20.56 -17.31 -2.83
C GLY A 270 20.75 -16.88 -4.29
N PHE A 271 20.65 -15.59 -4.62
CA PHE A 271 20.91 -15.09 -5.98
C PHE A 271 22.33 -15.41 -6.45
N SER A 272 23.32 -15.39 -5.54
CA SER A 272 24.70 -15.79 -5.83
C SER A 272 24.79 -17.19 -6.42
N GLN A 273 24.11 -18.16 -5.79
CA GLN A 273 24.06 -19.55 -6.22
C GLN A 273 23.33 -19.67 -7.55
N LEU A 274 22.20 -18.97 -7.71
CA LEU A 274 21.46 -18.93 -8.97
C LEU A 274 22.34 -18.38 -10.11
N PHE A 275 23.07 -17.31 -9.84
CA PHE A 275 23.98 -16.68 -10.79
C PHE A 275 25.06 -17.67 -11.22
N HIS A 276 25.77 -18.30 -10.29
CA HIS A 276 26.84 -19.24 -10.62
C HIS A 276 26.34 -20.52 -11.31
N HIS A 277 25.18 -21.05 -10.93
CA HIS A 277 24.68 -22.32 -11.46
C HIS A 277 23.93 -22.19 -12.78
N LYS A 278 23.12 -21.13 -12.96
CA LYS A 278 22.21 -21.02 -14.11
C LYS A 278 22.58 -19.89 -15.08
N MET A 279 23.20 -18.82 -14.58
CA MET A 279 23.46 -17.62 -15.39
C MET A 279 24.88 -17.52 -15.93
N TYR A 280 25.86 -17.94 -15.13
CA TYR A 280 27.26 -17.85 -15.47
C TYR A 280 27.58 -18.74 -16.68
N GLY A 281 28.22 -18.17 -17.69
CA GLY A 281 28.53 -18.87 -18.94
C GLY A 281 27.35 -18.99 -19.91
N SER A 282 26.22 -18.32 -19.66
CA SER A 282 25.07 -18.34 -20.59
C SER A 282 25.42 -17.72 -21.96
N GLY A 283 26.42 -16.85 -22.03
CA GLY A 283 26.82 -16.16 -23.26
C GLY A 283 25.83 -15.10 -23.74
N SER A 284 24.74 -14.87 -22.98
CA SER A 284 23.86 -13.72 -23.17
C SER A 284 24.30 -12.57 -22.26
N GLU A 285 24.22 -11.34 -22.77
CA GLU A 285 24.44 -10.13 -21.98
C GLU A 285 23.11 -9.64 -21.40
N CYS A 286 23.11 -9.24 -20.13
CA CYS A 286 21.98 -8.56 -19.51
C CYS A 286 22.01 -7.07 -19.89
N ARG A 287 21.06 -6.63 -20.72
CA ARG A 287 21.03 -5.27 -21.30
C ARG A 287 20.11 -4.29 -20.57
N ILE A 288 19.74 -4.62 -19.34
CA ILE A 288 18.91 -3.76 -18.51
C ILE A 288 19.60 -2.40 -18.33
N GLU A 289 18.86 -1.34 -18.60
CA GLU A 289 19.28 0.06 -18.47
C GLU A 289 18.71 0.68 -17.19
N HIS A 290 17.49 0.28 -16.81
CA HIS A 290 16.79 0.77 -15.63
C HIS A 290 16.44 -0.41 -14.71
N LEU A 291 17.08 -0.46 -13.54
CA LEU A 291 16.84 -1.48 -12.53
C LEU A 291 16.23 -0.84 -11.28
N HIS A 292 15.05 -1.27 -10.89
CA HIS A 292 14.44 -0.93 -9.61
C HIS A 292 14.30 -2.19 -8.77
N ILE A 293 14.76 -2.14 -7.52
CA ILE A 293 14.68 -3.23 -6.56
C ILE A 293 14.12 -2.64 -5.26
N ALA A 294 12.97 -3.14 -4.84
CA ALA A 294 12.45 -3.00 -3.49
C ALA A 294 12.49 -4.38 -2.84
N THR A 295 13.33 -4.53 -1.82
CA THR A 295 13.51 -5.83 -1.16
C THR A 295 12.38 -6.13 -0.18
N LYS A 296 12.08 -7.42 0.03
CA LYS A 296 11.12 -7.82 1.08
C LYS A 296 11.58 -7.38 2.48
N ARG A 297 10.63 -7.20 3.39
CA ARG A 297 10.86 -6.72 4.77
C ARG A 297 11.81 -7.59 5.58
N LYS A 298 11.70 -8.91 5.42
CA LYS A 298 12.49 -9.89 6.18
C LYS A 298 13.59 -10.53 5.33
N SER A 299 14.16 -9.83 4.33
CA SER A 299 15.23 -10.43 3.52
C SER A 299 16.43 -10.79 4.39
N ILE A 300 17.00 -11.96 4.10
CA ILE A 300 18.23 -12.43 4.74
C ILE A 300 19.45 -12.39 3.83
N CYS A 301 19.30 -11.79 2.64
CA CYS A 301 20.34 -11.83 1.62
C CYS A 301 21.63 -11.13 2.09
N ARG A 302 22.72 -11.49 1.44
CA ARG A 302 24.07 -11.03 1.80
C ARG A 302 24.70 -10.26 0.65
N GLU A 303 25.84 -9.62 0.92
CA GLU A 303 26.69 -9.03 -0.13
C GLU A 303 26.88 -9.98 -1.32
N GLU A 304 27.15 -11.26 -1.04
CA GLU A 304 27.41 -12.28 -2.05
C GLU A 304 26.26 -12.44 -3.05
N ASP A 305 25.02 -12.15 -2.64
CA ASP A 305 23.83 -12.20 -3.49
C ASP A 305 23.59 -10.89 -4.25
N ILE A 306 23.79 -9.75 -3.59
CA ILE A 306 23.53 -8.42 -4.16
C ILE A 306 24.60 -8.01 -5.17
N ALA A 307 25.88 -8.27 -4.89
CA ALA A 307 26.95 -7.84 -5.78
C ALA A 307 26.80 -8.44 -7.20
N PRO A 308 26.51 -9.74 -7.39
CA PRO A 308 26.21 -10.29 -8.71
C PRO A 308 24.97 -9.67 -9.34
N LEU A 309 23.91 -9.39 -8.57
CA LEU A 309 22.67 -8.79 -9.08
C LEU A 309 22.92 -7.39 -9.64
N LEU A 310 23.63 -6.55 -8.89
CA LEU A 310 23.93 -5.17 -9.29
C LEU A 310 24.97 -5.10 -10.41
N THR A 311 25.91 -6.04 -10.47
CA THR A 311 26.94 -6.10 -11.52
C THR A 311 26.51 -6.86 -12.76
N LEU A 312 25.34 -7.52 -12.74
CA LEU A 312 24.82 -8.32 -13.84
C LEU A 312 24.57 -7.48 -15.11
N PRO A 313 23.86 -6.34 -15.06
CA PRO A 313 23.65 -5.53 -16.25
C PRO A 313 24.94 -5.03 -16.90
N VAL A 314 24.96 -4.86 -18.22
CA VAL A 314 26.10 -4.25 -18.93
C VAL A 314 25.84 -2.81 -19.35
N ALA A 315 24.57 -2.36 -19.33
CA ALA A 315 24.13 -1.09 -19.88
C ALA A 315 23.39 -0.21 -18.85
N LEU A 316 23.63 -0.42 -17.55
CA LEU A 316 22.88 0.26 -16.49
C LEU A 316 23.10 1.78 -16.54
N ARG A 317 21.98 2.52 -16.62
CA ARG A 317 21.89 3.98 -16.57
C ARG A 317 21.13 4.46 -15.35
N SER A 318 20.21 3.66 -14.84
CA SER A 318 19.34 4.03 -13.73
C SER A 318 19.26 2.89 -12.74
N ILE A 319 19.49 3.20 -11.47
CA ILE A 319 19.27 2.27 -10.38
C ILE A 319 18.42 2.91 -9.29
N SER A 320 17.40 2.18 -8.85
CA SER A 320 16.66 2.46 -7.63
C SER A 320 16.73 1.22 -6.72
N PHE A 321 17.18 1.39 -5.48
CA PHE A 321 17.39 0.31 -4.53
C PHE A 321 16.85 0.73 -3.16
N SER A 322 15.68 0.21 -2.81
CA SER A 322 15.05 0.41 -1.51
C SER A 322 15.18 -0.87 -0.68
N TRP A 323 15.54 -0.68 0.58
CA TRP A 323 15.85 -1.75 1.51
C TRP A 323 15.07 -1.52 2.80
N ASP A 324 14.15 -2.43 3.12
CA ASP A 324 13.35 -2.31 4.33
C ASP A 324 14.22 -2.53 5.59
N ASN A 325 14.26 -1.49 6.44
CA ASN A 325 15.26 -1.29 7.48
C ASN A 325 15.02 -2.07 8.78
N ASP A 326 13.81 -2.57 9.01
CA ASP A 326 13.40 -3.03 10.35
C ASP A 326 14.23 -4.23 10.87
N LYS A 327 14.91 -4.97 9.99
CA LYS A 327 15.66 -6.18 10.35
C LYS A 327 16.99 -6.38 9.62
N ALA A 328 17.68 -5.32 9.21
CA ALA A 328 19.02 -5.37 8.58
C ALA A 328 20.14 -6.06 9.41
N LYS A 329 19.79 -6.60 10.58
CA LYS A 329 20.64 -7.32 11.52
C LYS A 329 20.11 -8.74 11.70
N THR A 330 20.75 -9.74 11.10
CA THR A 330 20.55 -11.13 11.49
C THR A 330 21.36 -11.44 12.75
N LYS A 331 20.74 -12.15 13.71
CA LYS A 331 21.44 -12.65 14.89
C LYS A 331 22.19 -13.93 14.53
N GLU A 332 23.40 -13.79 14.00
CA GLU A 332 24.26 -14.93 13.70
C GLU A 332 25.12 -15.31 14.91
N LYS A 333 25.40 -16.61 15.06
CA LYS A 333 26.25 -17.11 16.14
C LYS A 333 27.71 -17.16 15.69
N ILE A 334 28.42 -16.03 15.81
CA ILE A 334 29.85 -15.94 15.50
C ILE A 334 30.66 -16.25 16.75
N ASN A 335 31.52 -17.27 16.69
CA ASN A 335 32.36 -17.71 17.82
C ASN A 335 31.55 -17.99 19.10
N GLY A 336 30.40 -18.63 18.95
CA GLY A 336 29.52 -18.99 20.07
C GLY A 336 28.65 -17.86 20.61
N ARG A 337 28.87 -16.60 20.21
CA ARG A 337 28.08 -15.43 20.64
C ARG A 337 27.13 -15.00 19.53
N ARG A 338 25.87 -14.70 19.90
CA ARG A 338 24.94 -14.05 18.97
C ARG A 338 25.43 -12.62 18.72
N ARG A 339 25.79 -12.32 17.48
CA ARG A 339 26.15 -10.99 17.00
C ARG A 339 25.13 -10.59 15.96
N ASN A 340 24.81 -9.30 15.94
CA ASN A 340 24.09 -8.71 14.84
C ASN A 340 25.09 -8.59 13.68
N VAL A 341 24.84 -9.29 12.60
CA VAL A 341 25.63 -9.21 11.38
C VAL A 341 24.85 -8.37 10.38
N TRP A 342 25.53 -7.38 9.83
CA TRP A 342 25.01 -6.57 8.74
C TRP A 342 24.98 -7.41 7.48
N GLN A 343 23.84 -7.38 6.80
CA GLN A 343 23.65 -8.14 5.57
C GLN A 343 24.41 -7.51 4.40
N ILE A 344 24.36 -6.18 4.28
CA ILE A 344 25.03 -5.39 3.24
C ILE A 344 25.48 -4.06 3.84
N SER A 345 26.69 -3.62 3.53
CA SER A 345 27.22 -2.29 3.87
C SER A 345 27.19 -1.36 2.66
N ASN A 346 27.13 -0.05 2.91
CA ASN A 346 27.15 0.98 1.87
C ASN A 346 28.36 0.78 0.95
N ASN A 347 29.55 0.51 1.51
CA ASN A 347 30.77 0.28 0.76
C ASN A 347 30.63 -0.87 -0.27
N GLN A 348 29.92 -1.94 0.07
CA GLN A 348 29.72 -3.08 -0.81
C GLN A 348 28.74 -2.75 -1.94
N PHE A 349 27.62 -2.07 -1.63
CA PHE A 349 26.69 -1.56 -2.63
C PHE A 349 27.41 -0.65 -3.63
N TRP A 350 28.19 0.31 -3.13
CA TRP A 350 28.97 1.23 -3.94
C TRP A 350 30.03 0.54 -4.79
N ALA A 351 30.77 -0.41 -4.23
CA ALA A 351 31.74 -1.20 -4.97
C ALA A 351 31.08 -1.93 -6.16
N ALA A 352 29.85 -2.43 -5.98
CA ALA A 352 29.11 -3.10 -7.04
C ALA A 352 28.69 -2.13 -8.16
N ILE A 353 28.17 -0.95 -7.82
CA ILE A 353 27.70 0.02 -8.84
C ILE A 353 28.83 0.87 -9.45
N LEU A 354 30.03 0.85 -8.87
CA LEU A 354 31.20 1.56 -9.41
C LEU A 354 31.53 1.16 -10.86
N LYS A 355 31.16 -0.06 -11.26
CA LYS A 355 31.21 -0.54 -12.64
C LYS A 355 30.55 0.43 -13.64
N TYR A 356 29.52 1.17 -13.22
CA TYR A 356 28.73 2.08 -14.06
C TYR A 356 29.09 3.55 -13.87
N LYS A 357 30.27 3.86 -13.31
CA LYS A 357 30.71 5.23 -13.07
C LYS A 357 30.69 6.14 -14.31
N GLY A 358 30.74 5.57 -15.52
CA GLY A 358 30.68 6.31 -16.78
C GLY A 358 29.33 6.29 -17.50
N THR A 359 28.31 5.61 -16.96
CA THR A 359 27.00 5.43 -17.63
C THR A 359 25.81 5.72 -16.74
N LEU A 360 25.97 5.75 -15.41
CA LEU A 360 24.87 5.94 -14.49
C LEU A 360 24.42 7.41 -14.46
N GLU A 361 23.16 7.63 -14.81
CA GLU A 361 22.46 8.92 -14.94
C GLU A 361 21.46 9.14 -13.80
N TYR A 362 20.89 8.06 -13.24
CA TYR A 362 19.91 8.11 -12.16
C TYR A 362 20.28 7.18 -11.01
N LEU A 363 20.25 7.70 -9.78
CA LEU A 363 20.54 6.95 -8.56
C LEU A 363 19.54 7.30 -7.46
N ASP A 364 18.79 6.30 -7.03
CA ASP A 364 17.90 6.34 -5.87
C ASP A 364 18.27 5.19 -4.96
N ALA A 365 18.94 5.47 -3.85
CA ALA A 365 19.28 4.40 -2.93
C ALA A 365 19.22 4.89 -1.49
N GLU A 366 18.39 4.21 -0.73
CA GLU A 366 18.15 4.48 0.68
C GLU A 366 19.44 4.31 1.52
N MET A 367 20.33 3.42 1.07
CA MET A 367 21.58 3.10 1.75
C MET A 367 22.73 4.08 1.47
N LEU A 368 22.59 5.11 0.62
CA LEU A 368 23.75 5.87 0.12
C LEU A 368 24.54 6.61 1.21
N ILE A 369 23.84 7.19 2.19
CA ILE A 369 24.40 8.19 3.12
C ILE A 369 24.62 7.65 4.52
N GLY A 370 24.07 6.49 4.84
CA GLY A 370 24.16 5.95 6.20
C GLY A 370 23.07 4.96 6.54
N GLY A 371 22.02 4.89 5.70
CA GLY A 371 20.79 4.16 6.01
C GLY A 371 20.13 4.69 7.27
N CYS A 372 18.93 4.21 7.58
CA CYS A 372 18.16 4.61 8.76
C CYS A 372 18.74 4.07 10.09
N ILE A 373 20.06 3.81 10.18
CA ILE A 373 20.66 3.15 11.36
C ILE A 373 21.92 3.88 11.84
N LYS A 374 21.88 4.27 13.11
CA LYS A 374 22.81 5.18 13.82
C LYS A 374 24.30 4.79 13.84
N ASP A 375 24.69 3.61 13.34
CA ASP A 375 26.04 3.06 13.51
C ASP A 375 26.85 2.88 12.21
N SER A 376 26.29 3.21 11.04
CA SER A 376 26.94 2.98 9.73
C SER A 376 27.08 4.25 8.90
N VAL A 377 27.80 5.24 9.41
CA VAL A 377 28.23 6.37 8.57
C VAL A 377 29.12 5.84 7.45
N ALA A 378 28.80 6.17 6.21
CA ALA A 378 29.62 5.84 5.06
C ALA A 378 31.07 6.33 5.27
N SER A 379 32.06 5.48 4.99
CA SER A 379 33.47 5.84 5.18
C SER A 379 34.03 6.73 4.06
N PHE A 380 33.19 7.20 3.14
CA PHE A 380 33.54 8.00 1.98
C PHE A 380 32.65 9.24 1.91
N ARG A 381 33.08 10.24 1.14
CA ARG A 381 32.27 11.43 0.85
C ARG A 381 31.50 11.24 -0.46
N LEU A 382 30.27 11.73 -0.55
CA LEU A 382 29.40 11.56 -1.73
C LEU A 382 30.06 11.98 -3.04
N LYS A 383 30.83 13.07 -3.04
CA LYS A 383 31.53 13.56 -4.23
C LYS A 383 32.57 12.57 -4.80
N GLU A 384 33.10 11.68 -3.97
CA GLU A 384 34.17 10.75 -4.35
C GLU A 384 33.60 9.50 -5.03
N THR A 385 32.35 9.16 -4.70
CA THR A 385 31.66 7.96 -5.17
C THR A 385 30.70 8.22 -6.32
N LEU A 386 30.06 9.39 -6.37
CA LEU A 386 29.06 9.66 -7.39
C LEU A 386 29.66 9.69 -8.82
N PRO A 387 28.98 9.07 -9.80
CA PRO A 387 29.34 9.13 -11.22
C PRO A 387 29.31 10.57 -11.75
N GLY A 388 30.26 10.94 -12.61
CA GLY A 388 30.26 12.26 -13.25
C GLY A 388 29.09 12.49 -14.20
N THR A 389 28.46 11.41 -14.67
CA THR A 389 27.28 11.40 -15.57
C THR A 389 25.95 11.54 -14.83
N ILE A 390 25.96 11.64 -13.50
CA ILE A 390 24.72 11.63 -12.72
C ILE A 390 23.88 12.89 -13.00
N GLU A 391 22.60 12.67 -13.31
CA GLU A 391 21.62 13.71 -13.57
C GLU A 391 20.59 13.83 -12.45
N THR A 392 20.24 12.71 -11.81
CA THR A 392 19.28 12.69 -10.70
C THR A 392 19.78 11.84 -9.56
N VAL A 393 19.74 12.42 -8.35
CA VAL A 393 20.06 11.72 -7.10
C VAL A 393 18.87 11.84 -6.16
N VAL A 394 18.38 10.70 -5.67
CA VAL A 394 17.37 10.62 -4.62
C VAL A 394 18.02 10.06 -3.36
N LEU A 395 17.89 10.79 -2.25
CA LEU A 395 18.51 10.47 -0.97
C LEU A 395 17.44 10.29 0.10
N ALA A 396 17.42 9.13 0.75
CA ALA A 396 16.64 8.95 1.96
C ALA A 396 17.32 9.67 3.11
N THR A 397 16.64 10.67 3.70
CA THR A 397 17.23 11.48 4.76
C THR A 397 16.71 11.17 6.16
N GLU A 398 15.80 10.21 6.29
CA GLU A 398 15.30 9.71 7.57
C GLU A 398 16.48 9.31 8.48
N ASP A 399 16.58 9.94 9.65
CA ASP A 399 17.67 9.83 10.64
C ASP A 399 19.10 10.20 10.18
N THR A 400 19.37 10.28 8.87
CA THR A 400 20.73 10.54 8.36
C THR A 400 21.25 11.94 8.71
N VAL A 401 20.38 12.95 8.77
CA VAL A 401 20.80 14.32 9.12
C VAL A 401 21.31 14.40 10.56
N GLU A 402 20.76 13.58 11.46
CA GLU A 402 21.26 13.48 12.84
C GLU A 402 22.58 12.73 12.92
N ASN A 403 22.75 11.68 12.10
CA ASN A 403 23.88 10.76 12.17
C ASN A 403 25.10 11.21 11.35
N VAL A 404 24.91 11.99 10.29
CA VAL A 404 25.95 12.44 9.35
C VAL A 404 26.04 13.95 9.43
N HIS A 405 26.82 14.45 10.39
CA HIS A 405 26.90 15.87 10.72
C HIS A 405 27.35 16.78 9.57
N ASP A 406 28.07 16.25 8.57
CA ASP A 406 28.50 17.00 7.39
C ASP A 406 27.67 16.70 6.13
N LEU A 407 26.53 16.01 6.24
CA LEU A 407 25.73 15.61 5.07
C LEU A 407 25.34 16.79 4.20
N LEU A 408 24.80 17.87 4.80
CA LEU A 408 24.39 19.05 4.05
C LEU A 408 25.55 19.67 3.26
N LEU A 409 26.76 19.67 3.86
CA LEU A 409 27.98 20.14 3.19
C LEU A 409 28.38 19.19 2.05
N GLN A 410 28.30 17.88 2.25
CA GLN A 410 28.59 16.92 1.19
C GLN A 410 27.62 17.06 0.01
N VAL A 411 26.34 17.31 0.28
CA VAL A 411 25.32 17.46 -0.76
C VAL A 411 25.47 18.81 -1.49
N GLU A 412 25.84 19.87 -0.78
CA GLU A 412 26.24 21.15 -1.39
C GLU A 412 27.48 21.00 -2.30
N GLU A 413 28.48 20.22 -1.86
CA GLU A 413 29.64 19.87 -2.68
C GLU A 413 29.22 19.10 -3.96
N VAL A 414 28.25 18.20 -3.86
CA VAL A 414 27.70 17.47 -5.00
C VAL A 414 26.94 18.40 -5.95
N ALA A 415 26.08 19.27 -5.42
CA ALA A 415 25.33 20.23 -6.24
C ALA A 415 26.24 21.19 -7.03
N SER A 416 27.42 21.51 -6.50
CA SER A 416 28.39 22.43 -7.12
C SER A 416 29.40 21.76 -8.06
N GLN A 417 29.74 20.48 -7.85
CA GLN A 417 30.82 19.81 -8.59
C GLN A 417 30.33 18.88 -9.72
N PHE A 418 29.03 18.57 -9.78
CA PHE A 418 28.48 17.66 -10.77
C PHE A 418 27.70 18.45 -11.85
N PRO A 419 28.34 18.79 -12.98
CA PRO A 419 27.77 19.70 -13.98
C PRO A 419 26.53 19.14 -14.70
N HIS A 420 26.33 17.83 -14.63
CA HIS A 420 25.18 17.14 -15.22
C HIS A 420 24.00 16.98 -14.24
N LEU A 421 24.20 17.24 -12.95
CA LEU A 421 23.16 17.08 -11.94
C LEU A 421 22.03 18.07 -12.21
N ALA A 422 20.86 17.56 -12.55
CA ALA A 422 19.67 18.34 -12.84
C ALA A 422 18.67 18.30 -11.67
N THR A 423 18.60 17.17 -10.94
CA THR A 423 17.63 16.97 -9.86
C THR A 423 18.28 16.34 -8.63
N LEU A 424 17.94 16.87 -7.46
CA LEU A 424 18.33 16.36 -6.16
C LEU A 424 17.09 16.29 -5.27
N ASP A 425 16.66 15.09 -4.94
CA ASP A 425 15.45 14.86 -4.16
C ASP A 425 15.77 14.20 -2.81
N PHE A 426 15.18 14.73 -1.74
CA PHE A 426 15.26 14.16 -0.40
C PHE A 426 13.92 13.50 -0.08
N THR A 427 13.95 12.23 0.35
CA THR A 427 12.76 11.51 0.80
C THR A 427 12.70 11.50 2.32
N GLU A 428 11.70 12.19 2.87
CA GLU A 428 11.43 12.26 4.32
C GLU A 428 10.10 11.61 4.66
N THR A 429 10.09 10.64 5.57
CA THR A 429 8.87 9.96 6.07
C THR A 429 7.99 10.93 6.84
N TRP A 430 8.63 11.74 7.69
CA TRP A 430 7.94 12.67 8.57
C TRP A 430 7.22 13.81 7.82
N ALA A 431 7.66 14.14 6.60
CA ALA A 431 7.00 15.15 5.76
C ALA A 431 5.61 14.72 5.25
N ILE A 432 5.30 13.41 5.24
CA ILE A 432 3.95 12.90 4.93
C ILE A 432 3.08 12.87 6.18
N SER A 433 3.67 12.63 7.35
CA SER A 433 2.95 12.11 8.50
C SER A 433 2.23 13.16 9.36
N GLY A 434 1.99 14.39 8.89
CA GLY A 434 1.22 15.32 9.74
C GLY A 434 1.07 16.77 9.29
N SER A 435 1.07 17.08 7.99
CA SER A 435 0.94 18.48 7.61
C SER A 435 0.23 18.72 6.29
N THR A 436 -1.08 18.47 6.28
CA THR A 436 -1.99 19.06 5.28
C THR A 436 -2.01 20.60 5.34
N THR A 437 -1.52 21.19 6.44
CA THR A 437 -1.33 22.65 6.60
C THR A 437 0.12 23.12 6.50
N SER A 438 1.12 22.25 6.32
CA SER A 438 2.41 22.69 5.79
C SER A 438 2.07 23.17 4.40
N THR A 439 2.12 24.47 4.24
CA THR A 439 2.12 25.14 2.94
C THR A 439 2.98 24.32 1.99
N GLN A 440 2.31 23.54 1.14
CA GLN A 440 2.97 22.65 0.20
C GLN A 440 4.02 23.47 -0.55
N GLY A 441 5.30 23.07 -0.41
CA GLY A 441 6.43 23.78 -1.00
C GLY A 441 7.31 24.60 -0.05
N VAL A 442 6.99 24.67 1.25
CA VAL A 442 7.93 25.22 2.24
C VAL A 442 8.94 24.16 2.62
N THR A 443 10.16 24.35 2.13
CA THR A 443 11.33 23.56 2.49
C THR A 443 11.68 23.78 3.96
N PRO A 444 11.91 22.72 4.76
CA PRO A 444 12.36 22.86 6.15
C PRO A 444 13.57 23.79 6.26
N ALA A 445 13.62 24.63 7.30
CA ALA A 445 14.67 25.66 7.46
C ALA A 445 16.09 25.08 7.43
N ILE A 446 16.25 23.83 7.89
CA ILE A 446 17.53 23.09 7.86
C ILE A 446 18.05 22.85 6.43
N TYR A 447 17.16 22.73 5.44
CA TYR A 447 17.52 22.53 4.03
C TYR A 447 17.52 23.83 3.21
N GLN A 448 17.17 24.96 3.80
CA GLN A 448 17.12 26.24 3.09
C GLN A 448 18.49 26.62 2.47
N PRO A 449 19.63 26.48 3.17
CA PRO A 449 20.94 26.74 2.57
C PRO A 449 21.24 25.81 1.38
N LEU A 450 20.86 24.53 1.51
CA LEU A 450 21.05 23.55 0.45
C LEU A 450 20.18 23.87 -0.78
N LYS A 451 18.92 24.26 -0.57
CA LYS A 451 18.00 24.69 -1.62
C LYS A 451 18.57 25.89 -2.40
N GLU A 452 19.11 26.86 -1.69
CA GLU A 452 19.77 28.04 -2.28
C GLU A 452 21.00 27.63 -3.08
N ALA A 453 21.86 26.76 -2.55
CA ALA A 453 23.01 26.24 -3.27
C ALA A 453 22.60 25.46 -4.53
N CYS A 454 21.60 24.60 -4.45
CA CYS A 454 21.07 23.88 -5.62
C CYS A 454 20.53 24.85 -6.67
N TYR A 455 19.73 25.83 -6.26
CA TYR A 455 19.20 26.87 -7.14
C TYR A 455 20.31 27.64 -7.87
N HIS A 456 21.37 28.02 -7.16
CA HIS A 456 22.53 28.72 -7.75
C HIS A 456 23.29 27.87 -8.77
N ASN A 457 23.29 26.55 -8.62
CA ASN A 457 23.92 25.62 -9.56
C ASN A 457 22.96 25.10 -10.65
N GLY A 458 21.71 25.61 -10.71
CA GLY A 458 20.71 25.15 -11.67
C GLY A 458 20.14 23.75 -11.38
N VAL A 459 20.37 23.23 -10.16
CA VAL A 459 19.87 21.93 -9.70
C VAL A 459 18.49 22.12 -9.10
N ARG A 460 17.51 21.33 -9.54
CA ARG A 460 16.18 21.28 -8.93
C ARG A 460 16.28 20.51 -7.61
N PHE A 461 16.04 21.21 -6.51
CA PHE A 461 15.93 20.60 -5.20
C PHE A 461 14.47 20.37 -4.82
N SER A 462 14.11 19.16 -4.37
CA SER A 462 12.81 18.92 -3.76
C SER A 462 12.89 18.03 -2.51
N THR A 463 12.12 18.39 -1.49
CA THR A 463 11.86 17.56 -0.31
C THR A 463 10.49 16.96 -0.53
N ALA A 464 10.44 15.70 -0.95
CA ALA A 464 9.18 14.99 -1.10
C ALA A 464 9.02 14.03 0.06
N GLY A 465 7.80 13.87 0.54
CA GLY A 465 7.50 12.78 1.44
C GLY A 465 7.90 11.42 0.82
N ILE A 466 8.28 10.44 1.64
CA ILE A 466 8.55 9.02 1.26
C ILE A 466 7.48 8.39 0.32
N CYS A 467 6.32 9.00 0.12
CA CYS A 467 5.37 8.68 -0.96
C CYS A 467 5.90 8.96 -2.39
N ARG A 468 7.17 9.36 -2.55
CA ARG A 468 7.90 9.37 -3.83
C ARG A 468 9.05 8.36 -3.88
N SER A 469 8.94 7.18 -3.27
CA SER A 469 9.63 6.05 -3.90
C SER A 469 9.20 6.06 -5.37
N THR A 470 10.17 6.10 -6.28
CA THR A 470 10.02 6.60 -7.65
C THR A 470 9.25 5.68 -8.59
N VAL A 471 8.51 4.73 -8.01
CA VAL A 471 7.30 4.20 -8.58
C VAL A 471 6.18 4.42 -7.58
N GLN A 472 5.31 5.38 -7.88
CA GLN A 472 3.95 5.36 -7.34
C GLN A 472 3.40 3.96 -7.56
N LEU A 473 3.37 3.12 -6.51
CA LEU A 473 2.60 1.88 -6.50
C LEU A 473 1.12 2.18 -6.80
N GLN A 474 0.67 3.43 -6.64
CA GLN A 474 -0.62 3.93 -7.14
C GLN A 474 -0.81 3.70 -8.65
N LYS A 475 0.25 3.77 -9.47
CA LYS A 475 0.18 3.46 -10.93
C LYS A 475 0.22 1.97 -11.23
N CYS A 476 0.50 1.12 -10.24
CA CYS A 476 0.14 -0.29 -10.38
C CYS A 476 -1.39 -0.33 -10.25
N PRO A 477 -2.14 -0.82 -11.25
CA PRO A 477 -3.59 -0.96 -11.12
C PRO A 477 -4.00 -1.99 -10.03
N PHE A 478 -3.02 -2.62 -9.38
CA PHE A 478 -3.18 -3.49 -8.22
C PHE A 478 -2.18 -3.06 -7.14
N PRO A 479 -2.43 -1.95 -6.42
CA PRO A 479 -1.54 -1.53 -5.34
C PRO A 479 -1.45 -2.63 -4.25
N LEU A 480 -0.30 -2.69 -3.57
CA LEU A 480 0.03 -3.66 -2.51
C LEU A 480 -0.91 -3.59 -1.29
N ASP A 481 -1.77 -2.57 -1.19
CA ASP A 481 -2.90 -2.53 -0.23
C ASP A 481 -3.93 -3.64 -0.45
N ALA A 482 -3.75 -4.48 -1.47
CA ALA A 482 -4.41 -5.77 -1.54
C ALA A 482 -4.25 -6.58 -0.23
N GLY A 483 -3.19 -6.42 0.57
CA GLY A 483 -3.09 -7.02 1.90
C GLY A 483 -4.17 -6.53 2.88
N PHE A 484 -4.34 -5.21 3.01
CA PHE A 484 -5.36 -4.58 3.86
C PHE A 484 -6.78 -4.79 3.33
N GLN A 485 -7.00 -4.62 2.02
CA GLN A 485 -8.28 -4.95 1.38
C GLN A 485 -8.60 -6.46 1.44
N TYR A 486 -7.58 -7.32 1.50
CA TYR A 486 -7.77 -8.77 1.67
C TYR A 486 -8.17 -9.13 3.10
N GLU A 487 -7.72 -8.39 4.10
CA GLU A 487 -8.17 -8.52 5.49
C GLU A 487 -9.66 -8.15 5.60
N GLU A 488 -10.07 -7.01 5.04
CA GLU A 488 -11.48 -6.58 4.93
C GLU A 488 -12.34 -7.56 4.10
N MET A 489 -11.79 -8.07 2.98
CA MET A 489 -12.45 -9.12 2.19
C MET A 489 -12.52 -10.46 2.92
N CYS A 490 -11.53 -10.81 3.76
CA CYS A 490 -11.53 -12.01 4.61
C CYS A 490 -12.58 -11.89 5.71
N GLU A 491 -12.72 -10.72 6.34
CA GLU A 491 -13.78 -10.40 7.30
C GLU A 491 -15.16 -10.53 6.62
N ARG A 492 -15.37 -9.88 5.47
CA ARG A 492 -16.61 -9.99 4.66
C ARG A 492 -16.96 -11.42 4.30
N ALA A 493 -15.97 -12.19 3.91
CA ALA A 493 -16.19 -13.53 3.43
C ALA A 493 -16.43 -14.51 4.62
N THR A 494 -15.83 -14.28 5.79
CA THR A 494 -16.08 -15.07 7.02
C THR A 494 -17.54 -14.92 7.46
N ARG A 495 -18.09 -13.71 7.29
CA ARG A 495 -19.51 -13.40 7.50
C ARG A 495 -20.41 -14.20 6.54
N LYS A 496 -20.03 -14.34 5.26
CA LYS A 496 -20.77 -15.15 4.26
C LYS A 496 -20.76 -16.65 4.58
N ALA A 497 -19.64 -17.18 5.07
CA ALA A 497 -19.52 -18.59 5.47
C ALA A 497 -20.39 -18.94 6.70
N ALA A 498 -20.68 -17.96 7.56
CA ALA A 498 -21.63 -18.08 8.66
C ALA A 498 -23.12 -18.11 8.23
N GLY A 499 -23.40 -18.12 6.91
CA GLY A 499 -24.77 -18.22 6.37
C GLY A 499 -25.50 -16.88 6.22
N LEU A 500 -24.80 -15.76 6.35
CA LEU A 500 -25.36 -14.42 6.15
C LEU A 500 -25.39 -14.10 4.64
N ARG A 501 -26.59 -13.84 4.10
CA ARG A 501 -26.77 -13.46 2.68
C ARG A 501 -26.59 -11.95 2.52
N GLU A 502 -25.78 -11.54 1.57
CA GLU A 502 -25.73 -10.15 1.08
C GLU A 502 -26.99 -9.87 0.24
N THR A 503 -27.72 -8.82 0.59
CA THR A 503 -28.66 -8.18 -0.33
C THR A 503 -27.89 -7.22 -1.23
N GLN A 504 -28.31 -7.10 -2.49
CA GLN A 504 -27.75 -6.08 -3.38
C GLN A 504 -28.00 -4.71 -2.76
N SER A 505 -26.92 -3.99 -2.42
CA SER A 505 -27.02 -2.62 -1.94
C SER A 505 -27.80 -1.79 -2.97
N PRO A 506 -28.82 -1.02 -2.54
CA PRO A 506 -29.52 -0.12 -3.44
C PRO A 506 -28.53 0.84 -4.08
N SER A 507 -28.73 1.14 -5.37
CA SER A 507 -27.89 2.12 -6.09
C SER A 507 -27.90 3.44 -5.31
N PRO A 508 -26.73 4.05 -5.03
CA PRO A 508 -26.69 5.31 -4.30
C PRO A 508 -27.53 6.35 -5.04
N GLU A 509 -28.52 6.92 -4.36
CA GLU A 509 -29.28 8.04 -4.92
C GLU A 509 -28.32 9.21 -5.19
N PRO A 510 -28.56 10.00 -6.26
CA PRO A 510 -27.69 11.13 -6.59
C PRO A 510 -27.71 12.16 -5.44
N HIS A 511 -26.69 12.10 -4.59
CA HIS A 511 -26.49 13.04 -3.49
C HIS A 511 -26.29 14.46 -4.01
N ILE A 512 -27.25 15.33 -3.71
CA ILE A 512 -27.09 16.78 -3.84
C ILE A 512 -26.16 17.22 -2.71
N TRP A 513 -24.90 17.53 -3.03
CA TRP A 513 -23.90 18.10 -2.11
C TRP A 513 -24.30 19.53 -1.70
N GLY A 514 -25.32 19.66 -0.85
CA GLY A 514 -25.52 20.85 -0.05
C GLY A 514 -24.46 20.93 1.04
N SER A 515 -23.97 22.13 1.36
CA SER A 515 -23.08 22.40 2.49
C SER A 515 -23.60 21.71 3.77
N ARG A 516 -22.97 20.62 4.20
CA ARG A 516 -23.30 19.92 5.44
C ARG A 516 -22.91 20.81 6.63
N THR A 517 -23.87 21.14 7.49
CA THR A 517 -23.60 21.95 8.69
C THR A 517 -23.16 21.01 9.82
N ILE A 518 -21.90 21.13 10.23
CA ILE A 518 -21.34 20.40 11.38
C ILE A 518 -21.68 21.14 12.67
N GLU A 519 -22.08 20.40 13.71
CA GLU A 519 -22.41 20.89 15.04
C GLU A 519 -21.72 20.03 16.11
N ARG A 520 -21.46 20.64 17.28
CA ARG A 520 -20.92 19.96 18.47
C ARG A 520 -22.07 19.42 19.31
N HIS A 521 -22.18 18.10 19.37
CA HIS A 521 -23.18 17.39 20.14
C HIS A 521 -22.67 17.13 21.56
N VAL A 522 -23.56 17.31 22.54
CA VAL A 522 -23.35 16.93 23.95
C VAL A 522 -24.52 16.05 24.33
N LEU A 523 -24.28 14.76 24.57
CA LEU A 523 -25.32 13.78 24.86
C LEU A 523 -25.14 13.21 26.27
N PRO A 524 -26.13 13.35 27.17
CA PRO A 524 -26.05 12.75 28.50
C PRO A 524 -26.24 11.23 28.43
N PHE A 525 -25.51 10.51 29.29
CA PHE A 525 -25.69 9.08 29.52
C PHE A 525 -25.45 8.72 31.00
N HIS A 526 -25.70 7.47 31.37
CA HIS A 526 -25.40 6.97 32.72
C HIS A 526 -24.19 6.03 32.68
N ASP A 527 -23.21 6.27 33.55
CA ASP A 527 -22.06 5.39 33.74
C ASP A 527 -22.45 4.04 34.38
N HIS A 528 -21.49 3.12 34.54
CA HIS A 528 -21.70 1.82 35.18
C HIS A 528 -22.21 1.91 36.63
N GLY A 529 -21.97 3.03 37.31
CA GLY A 529 -22.46 3.32 38.66
C GLY A 529 -23.84 3.99 38.69
N GLY A 530 -24.41 4.31 37.52
CA GLY A 530 -25.68 5.04 37.40
C GLY A 530 -25.55 6.55 37.60
N ASN A 531 -24.35 7.12 37.61
CA ASN A 531 -24.15 8.57 37.66
C ASN A 531 -24.25 9.17 36.26
N THR A 532 -24.63 10.45 36.19
CA THR A 532 -24.71 11.18 34.92
C THR A 532 -23.31 11.51 34.39
N ALA A 533 -23.09 11.18 33.12
CA ALA A 533 -21.90 11.47 32.34
C ALA A 533 -22.30 11.99 30.95
N PHE A 534 -21.35 12.46 30.13
CA PHE A 534 -21.66 13.09 28.84
C PHE A 534 -20.72 12.61 27.73
N MET A 535 -21.28 12.38 26.54
CA MET A 535 -20.52 12.20 25.30
C MET A 535 -20.45 13.53 24.57
N VAL A 536 -19.26 13.93 24.13
CA VAL A 536 -19.03 15.18 23.38
C VAL A 536 -18.31 14.88 22.08
N PHE A 537 -18.87 15.29 20.94
CA PHE A 537 -18.31 15.01 19.61
C PHE A 537 -18.82 16.00 18.56
N GLU A 538 -18.19 16.01 17.38
CA GLU A 538 -18.65 16.77 16.21
C GLU A 538 -19.28 15.83 15.18
N ASN A 539 -20.44 16.22 14.65
CA ASN A 539 -21.09 15.52 13.54
C ASN A 539 -22.02 16.49 12.79
N GLU A 540 -22.61 16.05 11.69
CA GLU A 540 -23.70 16.78 11.06
C GLU A 540 -24.81 17.07 12.06
N LYS A 541 -25.40 18.26 11.97
CA LYS A 541 -26.43 18.75 12.88
C LYS A 541 -27.59 17.78 13.13
N ASN A 542 -27.97 17.00 12.13
CA ASN A 542 -29.10 16.08 12.20
C ASN A 542 -28.70 14.64 12.58
N ILE A 543 -27.42 14.39 12.86
CA ILE A 543 -26.87 13.06 13.08
C ILE A 543 -26.30 13.01 14.50
N LEU A 544 -27.04 12.36 15.39
CA LEU A 544 -26.71 12.23 16.82
C LEU A 544 -25.91 10.97 17.13
N LEU A 545 -25.43 10.25 16.11
CA LEU A 545 -24.61 9.06 16.30
C LEU A 545 -23.19 9.49 16.74
N PRO A 546 -22.69 9.05 17.90
CA PRO A 546 -21.32 9.36 18.34
C PRO A 546 -20.28 8.44 17.67
N PRO A 547 -19.04 8.91 17.38
CA PRO A 547 -17.96 8.05 16.88
C PRO A 547 -17.61 6.88 17.82
N LEU A 548 -17.12 5.75 17.29
CA LEU A 548 -16.73 4.59 18.11
C LEU A 548 -15.45 4.79 18.92
N PHE A 549 -14.49 5.56 18.38
CA PHE A 549 -13.25 5.86 19.07
C PHE A 549 -13.49 6.91 20.17
N ASN A 550 -13.12 6.57 21.42
CA ASN A 550 -13.37 7.43 22.58
C ASN A 550 -12.11 7.78 23.36
N LEU A 551 -12.10 8.97 23.94
CA LEU A 551 -11.14 9.41 24.94
C LEU A 551 -11.89 9.80 26.21
N ASN A 552 -11.38 9.38 27.37
CA ASN A 552 -12.11 9.45 28.63
C ASN A 552 -11.56 10.60 29.48
N ILE A 553 -12.44 11.50 29.91
CA ILE A 553 -12.09 12.71 30.68
C ILE A 553 -12.81 12.67 32.04
N TYR A 554 -12.07 12.89 33.12
CA TYR A 554 -12.56 12.88 34.49
C TYR A 554 -12.42 14.25 35.13
N PHE A 555 -13.52 14.79 35.63
CA PHE A 555 -13.54 15.98 36.48
C PHE A 555 -13.59 15.56 37.96
N THR A 556 -12.57 15.92 38.74
CA THR A 556 -12.41 15.41 40.12
C THR A 556 -12.59 16.44 41.23
N HIS A 557 -13.05 17.64 40.88
CA HIS A 557 -13.26 18.72 41.84
C HIS A 557 -14.19 18.32 42.99
N SER A 558 -13.88 18.76 44.21
CA SER A 558 -14.56 18.36 45.45
C SER A 558 -16.05 18.70 45.49
N GLU A 559 -16.44 19.82 44.89
CA GLU A 559 -17.84 20.27 44.77
C GLU A 559 -18.65 19.53 43.70
N GLY A 560 -18.01 18.68 42.90
CA GLY A 560 -18.64 18.01 41.77
C GLY A 560 -19.03 18.94 40.62
N PRO A 561 -19.89 18.50 39.69
CA PRO A 561 -20.25 19.26 38.49
C PRO A 561 -20.91 20.62 38.83
N PRO A 562 -20.83 21.63 37.93
CA PRO A 562 -21.73 22.78 37.94
C PRO A 562 -23.20 22.39 38.19
N ALA A 563 -23.90 23.22 38.98
CA ALA A 563 -25.27 22.92 39.41
C ALA A 563 -26.34 23.12 38.32
N GLN A 564 -26.02 23.85 37.24
CA GLN A 564 -26.91 24.08 36.11
C GLN A 564 -26.43 23.27 34.90
N THR A 565 -27.33 22.47 34.32
CA THR A 565 -27.02 21.60 33.18
C THR A 565 -26.64 22.39 31.92
N ASP A 566 -27.30 23.52 31.65
CA ASP A 566 -27.01 24.34 30.46
C ASP A 566 -25.59 24.92 30.51
N ASP A 567 -25.17 25.42 31.68
CA ASP A 567 -23.81 25.91 31.90
C ASP A 567 -22.77 24.80 31.70
N MET A 568 -23.13 23.55 32.04
CA MET A 568 -22.27 22.39 31.84
C MET A 568 -22.11 22.07 30.36
N GLU A 569 -23.21 21.95 29.61
CA GLU A 569 -23.13 21.60 28.19
C GLU A 569 -22.32 22.64 27.40
N ASP A 570 -22.50 23.93 27.70
CA ASP A 570 -21.74 25.00 27.08
C ASP A 570 -20.26 25.01 27.47
N ASP A 571 -19.94 24.53 28.68
CA ASP A 571 -18.55 24.33 29.12
C ASP A 571 -17.90 23.16 28.38
N LEU A 572 -18.61 22.05 28.22
CA LEU A 572 -18.15 20.87 27.48
C LEU A 572 -17.99 21.14 25.97
N ARG A 573 -18.91 21.88 25.36
CA ARG A 573 -18.77 22.35 23.96
C ARG A 573 -17.52 23.21 23.79
N ALA A 574 -17.26 24.12 24.73
CA ALA A 574 -16.08 24.98 24.71
C ALA A 574 -14.79 24.18 24.92
N MET A 575 -14.80 23.17 25.79
CA MET A 575 -13.69 22.24 26.00
C MET A 575 -13.35 21.50 24.71
N HIS A 576 -14.32 20.82 24.11
CA HIS A 576 -14.13 20.08 22.86
C HIS A 576 -13.63 20.99 21.73
N ALA A 577 -14.25 22.16 21.56
CA ALA A 577 -13.83 23.13 20.54
C ALA A 577 -12.37 23.57 20.72
N ARG A 578 -11.92 23.74 21.97
CA ARG A 578 -10.57 24.19 22.27
C ARG A 578 -9.54 23.08 22.10
N ILE A 579 -9.84 21.85 22.52
CA ILE A 579 -8.99 20.68 22.29
C ILE A 579 -8.84 20.45 20.78
N ARG A 580 -9.95 20.53 20.03
CA ARG A 580 -9.91 20.36 18.57
C ARG A 580 -9.09 21.45 17.87
N ALA A 581 -9.22 22.70 18.30
CA ALA A 581 -8.44 23.81 17.75
C ALA A 581 -6.92 23.72 18.03
N ASP A 582 -6.51 22.91 19.02
CA ASP A 582 -5.11 22.60 19.32
C ASP A 582 -4.62 21.34 18.57
N GLY A 583 -5.55 20.54 18.03
CA GLY A 583 -5.28 19.35 17.21
C GLY A 583 -5.40 19.61 15.70
N PHE A 584 -5.55 18.55 14.92
CA PHE A 584 -5.73 18.62 13.47
C PHE A 584 -7.21 18.41 13.06
N ASP A 585 -7.60 18.96 11.90
CA ASP A 585 -9.01 19.21 11.55
C ASP A 585 -9.88 17.95 11.26
N ASP A 586 -9.28 16.80 10.96
CA ASP A 586 -10.01 15.68 10.31
C ASP A 586 -10.36 14.48 11.21
N ASP A 587 -10.21 14.61 12.52
CA ASP A 587 -10.42 13.47 13.41
C ASP A 587 -11.85 13.39 13.95
N HIS A 588 -12.37 12.16 13.96
CA HIS A 588 -13.70 11.82 14.43
C HIS A 588 -13.58 10.94 15.68
N TYR A 589 -13.28 11.59 16.81
CA TYR A 589 -13.32 10.96 18.13
C TYR A 589 -14.50 11.50 18.92
N ARG A 590 -14.92 10.76 19.94
CA ARG A 590 -15.79 11.26 21.00
C ARG A 590 -15.05 11.39 22.31
N LEU A 591 -15.49 12.33 23.14
CA LEU A 591 -15.04 12.47 24.51
C LEU A 591 -16.11 11.95 25.45
N ASP A 592 -15.77 10.95 26.26
CA ASP A 592 -16.64 10.46 27.33
C ASP A 592 -16.22 11.16 28.63
N VAL A 593 -17.07 12.02 29.16
CA VAL A 593 -16.78 12.92 30.28
C VAL A 593 -17.52 12.48 31.55
N TYR A 594 -16.76 12.21 32.60
CA TYR A 594 -17.22 11.70 33.89
C TYR A 594 -16.94 12.70 35.02
N PHE A 595 -17.75 12.67 36.08
CA PHE A 595 -17.59 13.53 37.25
C PHE A 595 -17.44 12.67 38.51
N LEU A 596 -16.23 12.68 39.10
CA LEU A 596 -15.88 11.89 40.28
C LEU A 596 -15.32 12.79 41.39
N PRO A 597 -16.18 13.40 42.22
CA PRO A 597 -15.75 14.39 43.20
C PRO A 597 -14.78 13.80 44.22
N ASN A 598 -13.63 14.46 44.43
CA ASN A 598 -12.56 14.02 45.35
C ASN A 598 -11.87 12.70 44.94
N ALA A 599 -12.03 12.24 43.71
CA ALA A 599 -11.36 11.04 43.24
C ALA A 599 -9.86 11.25 43.05
N SER A 600 -9.08 10.26 43.49
CA SER A 600 -7.67 10.10 43.14
C SER A 600 -7.49 9.60 41.71
N SER A 601 -6.23 9.50 41.25
CA SER A 601 -5.93 8.93 39.93
C SER A 601 -6.28 7.44 39.89
N GLU A 602 -6.05 6.73 40.99
CA GLU A 602 -6.43 5.33 41.19
C GLU A 602 -7.94 5.13 41.17
N ASP A 603 -8.72 6.04 41.78
CA ASP A 603 -10.18 6.00 41.71
C ASP A 603 -10.68 6.20 40.27
N CYS A 604 -10.03 7.08 39.50
CA CYS A 604 -10.36 7.28 38.07
C CYS A 604 -10.02 6.05 37.24
N ILE A 605 -8.87 5.39 37.48
CA ILE A 605 -8.49 4.13 36.81
C ILE A 605 -9.49 3.02 37.16
N ALA A 606 -9.85 2.88 38.44
CA ALA A 606 -10.82 1.88 38.89
C ALA A 606 -12.19 2.09 38.23
N HIS A 607 -12.64 3.34 38.14
CA HIS A 607 -13.85 3.68 37.42
C HIS A 607 -13.73 3.37 35.92
N TYR A 608 -12.62 3.73 35.28
CA TYR A 608 -12.39 3.48 33.87
C TYR A 608 -12.46 1.97 33.55
N GLU A 609 -11.81 1.12 34.33
CA GLU A 609 -11.84 -0.33 34.13
C GLU A 609 -13.23 -0.92 34.38
N ALA A 610 -13.97 -0.41 35.39
CA ALA A 610 -15.34 -0.84 35.64
C ALA A 610 -16.27 -0.41 34.49
N GLU A 611 -16.10 0.80 33.95
CA GLU A 611 -16.84 1.27 32.79
C GLU A 611 -16.53 0.42 31.56
N LYS A 612 -15.25 0.16 31.30
CA LYS A 612 -14.76 -0.67 30.21
C LYS A 612 -15.27 -2.11 30.30
N ALA A 613 -15.40 -2.66 31.51
CA ALA A 613 -15.97 -3.98 31.73
C ALA A 613 -17.50 -4.02 31.57
N SER A 614 -18.19 -2.90 31.82
CA SER A 614 -19.64 -2.79 31.70
C SER A 614 -20.12 -2.58 30.25
N ARG A 615 -19.27 -1.99 29.40
CA ARG A 615 -19.57 -1.69 28.01
C ARG A 615 -19.04 -2.77 27.08
N GLU A 616 -19.67 -2.88 25.91
CA GLU A 616 -19.14 -3.70 24.82
C GLU A 616 -17.82 -3.10 24.29
N ASP A 617 -16.98 -3.94 23.70
CA ASP A 617 -15.78 -3.47 23.00
C ASP A 617 -16.18 -2.68 21.75
N SER A 618 -15.57 -1.51 21.54
CA SER A 618 -15.73 -0.72 20.31
C SER A 618 -15.52 -1.56 19.03
N MET A 619 -14.62 -2.55 19.06
CA MET A 619 -14.39 -3.47 17.95
C MET A 619 -15.56 -4.44 17.72
N GLY A 620 -16.25 -4.85 18.79
CA GLY A 620 -17.47 -5.68 18.68
C GLY A 620 -18.59 -4.91 17.99
N LEU A 621 -18.79 -3.64 18.37
CA LEU A 621 -19.76 -2.76 17.71
C LEU A 621 -19.40 -2.44 16.27
N ARG A 622 -18.10 -2.21 15.98
CA ARG A 622 -17.59 -2.01 14.62
C ARG A 622 -17.98 -3.19 13.74
N LEU A 623 -17.66 -4.40 14.19
CA LEU A 623 -17.96 -5.63 13.46
C LEU A 623 -19.46 -5.83 13.26
N GLU A 624 -20.29 -5.54 14.27
CA GLU A 624 -21.74 -5.61 14.12
C GLU A 624 -22.27 -4.59 13.09
N ALA A 625 -21.80 -3.35 13.17
CA ALA A 625 -22.20 -2.30 12.24
C ALA A 625 -21.81 -2.66 10.80
N GLU A 626 -20.59 -3.16 10.61
CA GLU A 626 -20.11 -3.66 9.32
C GLU A 626 -20.98 -4.81 8.79
N ILE A 627 -21.34 -5.78 9.65
CA ILE A 627 -22.30 -6.85 9.30
C ILE A 627 -23.61 -6.24 8.80
N ARG A 628 -24.20 -5.30 9.54
CA ARG A 628 -25.51 -4.73 9.21
C ARG A 628 -25.49 -3.85 7.96
N LEU A 629 -24.41 -3.10 7.75
CA LEU A 629 -24.19 -2.32 6.53
C LEU A 629 -24.17 -3.20 5.29
N ASP A 630 -23.49 -4.34 5.38
CA ASP A 630 -23.33 -5.26 4.25
C ASP A 630 -24.60 -6.08 3.95
N THR A 631 -25.44 -6.35 4.94
CA THR A 631 -26.64 -7.17 4.79
C THR A 631 -27.94 -6.36 4.69
N ASP A 632 -27.85 -5.03 4.58
CA ASP A 632 -28.98 -4.07 4.72
C ASP A 632 -29.89 -4.37 5.93
N PHE A 633 -29.33 -4.89 7.03
CA PHE A 633 -30.12 -5.04 8.24
C PHE A 633 -30.46 -3.66 8.78
N PRO A 634 -31.67 -3.47 9.36
CA PRO A 634 -31.99 -2.22 9.99
C PRO A 634 -31.01 -1.92 11.13
N PRO A 635 -30.87 -0.64 11.53
CA PRO A 635 -30.12 -0.28 12.72
C PRO A 635 -30.61 -1.08 13.94
N PRO A 636 -29.75 -1.30 14.95
CA PRO A 636 -30.15 -1.89 16.22
C PRO A 636 -31.39 -1.20 16.78
N THR A 637 -32.42 -1.98 17.11
CA THR A 637 -33.70 -1.44 17.63
C THR A 637 -33.61 -1.03 19.10
N ILE A 638 -32.57 -1.49 19.80
CA ILE A 638 -32.31 -1.18 21.20
C ILE A 638 -31.09 -0.28 21.23
N PRO A 639 -31.26 1.01 21.55
CA PRO A 639 -30.14 1.92 21.71
C PRO A 639 -29.20 1.40 22.79
N ARG A 640 -27.91 1.29 22.47
CA ARG A 640 -26.84 1.02 23.44
C ARG A 640 -25.80 2.12 23.41
N LEU A 641 -25.05 2.22 24.51
CA LEU A 641 -23.91 3.09 24.56
C LEU A 641 -22.82 2.57 23.61
N PRO A 642 -22.07 3.47 22.96
CA PRO A 642 -20.96 3.04 22.14
C PRO A 642 -19.89 2.38 23.01
N GLY A 643 -19.18 1.43 22.42
CA GLY A 643 -18.19 0.61 23.09
C GLY A 643 -16.93 1.40 23.44
N MET A 644 -16.12 0.82 24.33
CA MET A 644 -14.85 1.42 24.77
C MET A 644 -13.68 0.89 23.94
N VAL A 645 -12.70 1.75 23.67
CA VAL A 645 -11.44 1.35 23.02
C VAL A 645 -10.70 0.34 23.90
N LYS A 646 -10.35 -0.82 23.33
CA LYS A 646 -9.69 -1.90 24.07
C LYS A 646 -8.20 -1.64 24.28
N LEU A 647 -7.52 -1.14 23.26
CA LEU A 647 -6.10 -0.82 23.25
C LEU A 647 -5.89 0.50 22.50
N TYR A 648 -5.04 1.36 23.04
CA TYR A 648 -4.60 2.58 22.36
C TYR A 648 -3.21 2.36 21.78
N HIS A 649 -3.05 2.75 20.51
CA HIS A 649 -1.82 2.59 19.73
C HIS A 649 -1.19 3.95 19.42
N PRO A 650 -0.31 4.50 20.28
CA PRO A 650 0.54 5.63 19.90
C PRO A 650 1.61 5.22 18.87
N LEU A 651 2.18 6.20 18.15
CA LEU A 651 3.25 6.02 17.13
C LEU A 651 4.52 5.25 17.56
N LYS A 652 4.66 4.82 18.82
CA LYS A 652 5.92 4.28 19.37
C LYS A 652 5.76 2.88 19.99
N CYS A 653 5.37 1.88 19.22
CA CYS A 653 5.39 0.44 19.58
C CYS A 653 4.85 0.08 20.99
N ALA A 654 4.05 0.95 21.59
CA ALA A 654 3.54 0.82 22.95
C ALA A 654 2.05 0.55 22.83
N TYR A 655 1.56 -0.37 23.64
CA TYR A 655 0.14 -0.73 23.69
C TYR A 655 -0.37 -0.36 25.06
N TYR A 656 -1.25 0.63 25.13
CA TYR A 656 -1.89 1.02 26.38
C TYR A 656 -3.26 0.35 26.48
N SER A 657 -3.51 -0.36 27.58
CA SER A 657 -4.85 -0.87 27.88
C SER A 657 -5.76 0.21 28.45
N GLY A 658 -5.20 1.31 28.97
CA GLY A 658 -5.95 2.45 29.43
C GLY A 658 -5.23 3.76 29.17
N VAL A 659 -5.99 4.72 28.64
CA VAL A 659 -5.62 6.12 28.48
C VAL A 659 -6.80 6.96 28.96
N LEU A 660 -6.58 7.79 29.97
CA LEU A 660 -7.59 8.68 30.51
C LEU A 660 -6.99 10.01 30.94
N PHE A 661 -7.83 11.05 30.95
CA PHE A 661 -7.42 12.42 31.22
C PHE A 661 -8.15 12.94 32.46
N VAL A 662 -7.40 13.48 33.41
CA VAL A 662 -7.95 13.99 34.67
C VAL A 662 -7.82 15.51 34.72
N HIS A 663 -8.94 16.19 34.92
CA HIS A 663 -9.02 17.62 35.14
C HIS A 663 -9.45 17.92 36.59
N PRO A 664 -8.62 18.60 37.40
CA PRO A 664 -8.93 18.86 38.81
C PRO A 664 -9.91 20.02 39.02
N GLY A 665 -10.14 20.83 37.99
CA GLY A 665 -11.04 21.98 38.05
C GLY A 665 -12.50 21.57 38.06
N ARG A 666 -13.36 22.45 38.58
CA ARG A 666 -14.82 22.25 38.57
C ARG A 666 -15.43 22.40 37.18
N SER A 667 -14.84 23.27 36.37
CA SER A 667 -15.28 23.66 35.04
C SER A 667 -14.05 23.91 34.19
N TRP A 668 -14.14 23.56 32.92
CA TRP A 668 -13.08 23.73 31.94
C TRP A 668 -12.70 25.21 31.73
N ARG A 669 -13.69 26.12 31.70
CA ARG A 669 -13.46 27.56 31.55
C ARG A 669 -12.64 28.18 32.69
N ASN A 670 -12.62 27.56 33.86
CA ASN A 670 -12.02 28.13 35.07
C ASN A 670 -10.68 27.44 35.39
N GLY A 671 -9.57 28.05 34.99
CA GLY A 671 -8.22 27.63 35.38
C GLY A 671 -7.24 27.52 34.21
N ALA A 672 -6.20 26.70 34.38
CA ALA A 672 -5.09 26.59 33.45
C ALA A 672 -5.37 25.76 32.18
N GLN A 673 -6.62 25.31 31.96
CA GLN A 673 -7.02 24.52 30.78
C GLN A 673 -6.04 23.39 30.46
N ARG A 674 -5.75 22.59 31.48
CA ARG A 674 -4.78 21.50 31.44
C ARG A 674 -5.35 20.22 31.98
N MET A 675 -4.84 19.10 31.49
CA MET A 675 -5.24 17.78 31.91
C MET A 675 -4.02 16.92 32.23
N ARG A 676 -4.22 16.02 33.17
CA ARG A 676 -3.25 14.99 33.52
C ARG A 676 -3.59 13.74 32.71
N CYS A 677 -2.73 13.35 31.79
CA CYS A 677 -2.86 12.10 31.04
C CYS A 677 -2.29 10.95 31.89
N ILE A 678 -3.09 9.92 32.09
CA ILE A 678 -2.69 8.68 32.76
C ILE A 678 -2.67 7.56 31.73
N ARG A 679 -1.56 6.81 31.68
CA ARG A 679 -1.33 5.72 30.71
C ARG A 679 -0.83 4.47 31.43
N TYR A 680 -1.35 3.31 31.05
CA TYR A 680 -0.86 2.01 31.53
C TYR A 680 -1.03 0.90 30.49
N GLY A 681 -0.08 -0.04 30.51
CA GLY A 681 0.04 -1.11 29.53
C GLY A 681 -0.78 -2.35 29.87
N THR A 682 -0.78 -3.31 28.95
CA THR A 682 -1.46 -4.60 29.13
C THR A 682 -0.93 -5.36 30.35
N GLY A 683 -1.83 -5.95 31.13
CA GLY A 683 -1.49 -6.66 32.36
C GLY A 683 -1.29 -5.75 33.59
N PHE A 684 -1.62 -4.46 33.49
CA PHE A 684 -1.68 -3.57 34.64
C PHE A 684 -2.68 -4.08 35.68
N GLU A 685 -2.29 -4.00 36.95
CA GLU A 685 -3.16 -4.25 38.10
C GLU A 685 -3.21 -2.99 38.98
N LEU A 686 -4.40 -2.69 39.52
CA LEU A 686 -4.58 -1.52 40.39
C LEU A 686 -3.60 -1.57 41.58
N GLY A 687 -2.87 -0.48 41.79
CA GLY A 687 -1.79 -0.39 42.80
C GLY A 687 -0.38 -0.55 42.23
N GLN A 688 -0.23 -0.93 40.95
CA GLN A 688 1.03 -0.80 40.23
C GLN A 688 1.29 0.67 39.83
N GLY A 689 2.56 1.01 39.58
CA GLY A 689 2.90 2.33 39.04
C GLY A 689 2.36 2.50 37.63
N PHE A 690 1.82 3.69 37.34
CA PHE A 690 1.36 4.11 36.02
C PHE A 690 2.11 5.37 35.59
N ASP A 691 2.06 5.65 34.30
CA ASP A 691 2.66 6.84 33.72
C ASP A 691 1.67 8.01 33.79
N GLU A 692 2.14 9.15 34.26
CA GLU A 692 1.33 10.34 34.50
C GLU A 692 2.08 11.61 34.06
N GLU A 693 1.48 12.35 33.13
CA GLU A 693 2.05 13.59 32.61
C GLU A 693 0.99 14.68 32.45
N TRP A 694 1.39 15.94 32.62
CA TRP A 694 0.52 17.10 32.43
C TRP A 694 0.63 17.64 31.00
N TYR A 695 -0.52 17.92 30.40
CA TYR A 695 -0.65 18.49 29.07
C TYR A 695 -1.50 19.76 29.14
N ASP A 696 -0.96 20.85 28.58
CA ASP A 696 -1.61 22.15 28.47
C ASP A 696 -2.09 22.37 27.02
N ILE A 697 -3.04 23.29 26.82
CA ILE A 697 -3.48 23.74 25.48
C ILE A 697 -2.59 24.86 24.90
N ILE A 698 -1.71 25.46 25.71
CA ILE A 698 -0.91 26.61 25.28
C ILE A 698 0.46 26.13 24.77
N PRO A 699 0.90 26.56 23.58
CA PRO A 699 2.17 26.14 23.02
C PRO A 699 3.32 26.76 23.81
N GLY A 700 4.04 25.91 24.54
CA GLY A 700 5.17 26.30 25.38
C GLY A 700 6.45 25.54 25.05
N THR A 701 6.43 24.21 25.16
CA THR A 701 7.66 23.40 25.03
C THR A 701 7.42 21.91 24.72
N GLY A 702 6.22 21.47 24.34
CA GLY A 702 5.90 20.05 24.14
C GLY A 702 4.62 19.81 23.33
N ILE A 703 4.25 18.53 23.17
CA ILE A 703 3.04 18.07 22.47
C ILE A 703 1.81 18.69 23.15
N GLY A 704 0.97 19.37 22.37
CA GLY A 704 -0.28 19.97 22.86
C GLY A 704 -1.31 18.90 23.26
N LEU A 705 -2.29 19.26 24.09
CA LEU A 705 -3.36 18.34 24.48
C LEU A 705 -4.18 17.88 23.25
N GLY A 706 -4.44 18.78 22.29
CA GLY A 706 -5.14 18.46 21.05
C GLY A 706 -4.33 17.56 20.13
N GLU A 707 -3.04 17.83 19.99
CA GLU A 707 -2.10 16.98 19.25
C GLU A 707 -2.02 15.57 19.85
N LEU A 708 -2.01 15.44 21.18
CA LEU A 708 -2.03 14.14 21.85
C LEU A 708 -3.33 13.36 21.58
N PHE A 709 -4.47 14.04 21.57
CA PHE A 709 -5.76 13.39 21.26
C PHE A 709 -5.80 12.90 19.82
N TRP A 710 -5.31 13.72 18.89
CA TRP A 710 -5.15 13.38 17.49
C TRP A 710 -4.23 12.16 17.30
N GLU A 711 -3.08 12.15 17.96
CA GLU A 711 -2.14 11.02 17.92
C GLU A 711 -2.78 9.68 18.30
N PHE A 712 -3.64 9.67 19.33
CA PHE A 712 -4.38 8.48 19.71
C PHE A 712 -5.48 8.12 18.70
N ALA A 713 -6.20 9.10 18.16
CA ALA A 713 -7.32 8.87 17.25
C ALA A 713 -6.87 8.44 15.84
N ARG A 714 -5.73 8.93 15.36
CA ARG A 714 -5.28 8.71 13.97
C ARG A 714 -5.06 7.25 13.61
N GLN A 715 -4.54 6.42 14.52
CA GLN A 715 -4.27 5.01 14.20
C GLN A 715 -5.55 4.20 13.99
N GLU A 716 -6.58 4.47 14.80
CA GLU A 716 -7.88 3.80 14.69
C GLU A 716 -8.80 4.50 13.67
N ARG A 717 -8.36 5.63 13.08
CA ARG A 717 -9.17 6.46 12.17
C ARG A 717 -9.65 5.66 10.98
N HIS A 718 -8.78 4.94 10.29
CA HIS A 718 -9.16 4.29 9.04
C HIS A 718 -10.25 3.24 9.23
N GLU A 719 -10.17 2.43 10.28
CA GLU A 719 -11.14 1.36 10.53
C GLU A 719 -12.46 1.87 11.12
N THR A 720 -12.40 2.79 12.08
CA THR A 720 -13.61 3.26 12.78
C THR A 720 -14.36 4.33 12.00
N LEU A 721 -13.66 5.20 11.25
CA LEU A 721 -14.28 6.29 10.49
C LEU A 721 -15.09 5.76 9.31
N ALA A 722 -14.57 4.81 8.55
CA ALA A 722 -15.24 4.26 7.38
C ALA A 722 -16.59 3.62 7.76
N ILE A 723 -16.59 2.80 8.82
CA ILE A 723 -17.81 2.19 9.36
C ILE A 723 -18.77 3.25 9.88
N TYR A 724 -18.28 4.22 10.67
CA TYR A 724 -19.07 5.31 11.20
C TYR A 724 -19.75 6.14 10.11
N GLN A 725 -19.03 6.49 9.04
CA GLN A 725 -19.58 7.19 7.88
C GLN A 725 -20.63 6.32 7.18
N GLY A 726 -20.35 5.03 6.96
CA GLY A 726 -21.30 4.11 6.33
C GLY A 726 -22.62 3.99 7.09
N VAL A 727 -22.59 3.85 8.43
CA VAL A 727 -23.81 3.78 9.24
C VAL A 727 -24.55 5.12 9.27
N THR A 728 -23.81 6.21 9.32
CA THR A 728 -24.35 7.57 9.27
C THR A 728 -25.10 7.81 7.95
N GLU A 729 -24.51 7.40 6.82
CA GLU A 729 -25.13 7.50 5.49
C GLU A 729 -26.37 6.62 5.35
N LYS A 730 -26.42 5.48 6.06
CA LYS A 730 -27.63 4.66 6.20
C LYS A 730 -28.66 5.24 7.16
N GLY A 731 -28.42 6.42 7.74
CA GLY A 731 -29.35 7.12 8.63
C GLY A 731 -29.39 6.56 10.04
N TRP A 732 -28.33 5.91 10.51
CA TRP A 732 -28.26 5.45 11.89
C TRP A 732 -28.20 6.65 12.84
N THR A 733 -29.00 6.57 13.91
CA THR A 733 -29.01 7.59 14.97
C THR A 733 -28.45 7.05 16.29
N THR A 734 -28.25 5.74 16.41
CA THR A 734 -27.73 5.03 17.60
C THR A 734 -26.95 3.78 17.18
N TRP A 735 -26.05 3.29 18.04
CA TRP A 735 -25.33 2.01 17.87
C TRP A 735 -26.10 0.81 18.41
#